data_AF-E3MBB1-F1
#
_entry.id   AF-E3MBB1-F1
#
_cell.length_a   1.000
_cell.length_b   1.000
_cell.length_c   1.000
_cell.angle_alpha   90.00
_cell.angle_beta   90.00
_cell.angle_gamma   90.00
#
_symmetry.space_group_name_H-M   'P 1'
#
loop_
_entity.id
_entity.type
_entity.pdbx_description
1 polymer ?
#
loop_
_entity_poly.entity_id
_entity_poly.type
_entity_poly.pdbx_seq_one_letter_code
_entity_poly.pdbx_strand_id
1 'polypeptide(L)'
;MRAHTLLFLVSSFICPSFCSNQFYADLQTVLDSYLYGESHFESNSLFLYLDPECVFNQTVLTSETIKLFPKCEQVFAIVVINEKTDLTSSQIKKYFKKMGQLIGGFRIENSNLTDLAFLAIPKEYTFTVWCKAYGVFIRNNSNLQSGFKLPGIFISGSEDGSMNCRFEVENNPKLNAEMMCDSPYYNTDTDVKVTGNLKNCEYYSEYDTPPHTSTDHTTLTQGLQLTGVNDTSYLSTVTQITGIIDIQNTRLQNLSFLKSVRFFKFPDTTDVVFNLKNNPEMGRLGFPNISNIGTNRGPDTNFLFNFENLHLEFCLTPAEIVDFFFQHDISFLNIHAKLCDETGQFLLDTPLCRFESMSKLPNNCMLILGDLIIEEGDEMDVVKLDSVWYLFGCLIIRNTKLETMNYLANLFHVAYFGPNPVIQIFSNPNLKEVQIPLKNVITRYNRDVLFQDNLPGIFNKTGGVCGFTDVFNNYLLNRTHFNYIGGDCEPECVFNQTVLTSETIKLFPKCEDVYGIIVINEKTDLTSSQIKKYFKKMEMLLGGFRIENSNLTDLAFLTEPKVYSFTVRCKAYGVFIRNNSNLKSEFKLPAIYILGNENGTMNCRFEVENNTKLNADMMCDPPYHNTDVDVKVTGNLKNCGESFVEQNSL
;
A
#
# COMPACT_ATOMS: atom_id res chain seq x y z
N MET A 1 -37.00 30.84 -84.00
CA MET A 1 -37.98 29.97 -83.32
C MET A 1 -37.58 29.91 -81.86
N ARG A 2 -38.48 30.30 -80.95
CA ARG A 2 -38.16 30.73 -79.57
C ARG A 2 -37.60 29.60 -78.70
N ALA A 3 -36.46 29.86 -78.06
CA ALA A 3 -35.87 29.01 -77.02
C ALA A 3 -36.58 29.27 -75.69
N HIS A 4 -37.10 28.21 -75.07
CA HIS A 4 -37.77 28.27 -73.77
C HIS A 4 -36.88 27.67 -72.68
N THR A 5 -36.71 28.48 -71.64
CA THR A 5 -36.16 28.23 -70.32
C THR A 5 -36.69 26.94 -69.67
N LEU A 6 -35.82 26.12 -69.09
CA LEU A 6 -36.21 25.18 -68.03
C LEU A 6 -35.22 25.27 -66.87
N LEU A 7 -35.77 25.58 -65.69
CA LEU A 7 -35.11 25.71 -64.39
C LEU A 7 -34.37 24.42 -63.99
N PHE A 8 -33.12 24.55 -63.54
CA PHE A 8 -32.49 23.60 -62.63
C PHE A 8 -32.90 23.94 -61.19
N LEU A 9 -33.68 23.07 -60.55
CA LEU A 9 -33.96 23.12 -59.11
C LEU A 9 -33.07 22.10 -58.41
N VAL A 10 -32.15 22.62 -57.60
CA VAL A 10 -31.44 21.89 -56.56
C VAL A 10 -32.44 21.61 -55.44
N SER A 11 -32.67 20.34 -55.10
CA SER A 11 -33.27 19.97 -53.82
C SER A 11 -32.35 19.01 -53.09
N SER A 12 -31.71 19.57 -52.06
CA SER A 12 -31.00 18.86 -51.02
C SER A 12 -31.95 17.93 -50.27
N PHE A 13 -31.62 16.64 -50.22
CA PHE A 13 -32.11 15.74 -49.17
C PHE A 13 -30.90 15.32 -48.32
N ILE A 14 -30.68 16.06 -47.23
CA ILE A 14 -29.82 15.64 -46.12
C ILE A 14 -30.76 15.03 -45.07
N CYS A 15 -30.58 13.74 -44.81
CA CYS A 15 -31.32 12.96 -43.82
C CYS A 15 -30.67 13.14 -42.43
N PRO A 16 -31.40 13.50 -41.35
CA PRO A 16 -30.81 13.78 -40.03
C PRO A 16 -31.03 12.64 -39.00
N SER A 17 -30.80 11.37 -39.37
CA SER A 17 -31.08 10.22 -38.49
C SER A 17 -29.87 9.38 -38.07
N PHE A 18 -28.64 9.78 -38.40
CA PHE A 18 -27.45 8.96 -38.15
C PHE A 18 -26.78 9.12 -36.76
N CYS A 19 -27.15 10.10 -35.93
CA CYS A 19 -26.43 10.31 -34.66
C CYS A 19 -26.93 9.45 -33.48
N SER A 20 -28.20 9.03 -33.41
CA SER A 20 -28.70 8.31 -32.22
C SER A 20 -28.26 6.85 -32.17
N ASN A 21 -28.24 6.16 -33.32
CA ASN A 21 -27.98 4.72 -33.38
C ASN A 21 -26.52 4.36 -33.03
N GLN A 22 -25.58 5.28 -33.28
CA GLN A 22 -24.17 5.07 -32.94
C GLN A 22 -23.96 5.02 -31.43
N PHE A 23 -24.57 5.93 -30.65
CA PHE A 23 -24.41 5.92 -29.20
C PHE A 23 -25.02 4.69 -28.52
N TYR A 24 -26.08 4.10 -29.10
CA TYR A 24 -26.63 2.84 -28.60
C TYR A 24 -25.69 1.66 -28.86
N ALA A 25 -25.03 1.62 -30.03
CA ALA A 25 -24.02 0.60 -30.33
C ALA A 25 -22.76 0.78 -29.46
N ASP A 26 -22.34 2.02 -29.22
CA ASP A 26 -21.22 2.33 -28.34
C ASP A 26 -21.54 1.94 -26.89
N LEU A 27 -22.76 2.25 -26.41
CA LEU A 27 -23.21 1.83 -25.07
C LEU A 27 -23.30 0.31 -24.97
N GLN A 28 -23.76 -0.38 -26.01
CA GLN A 28 -23.76 -1.84 -26.03
C GLN A 28 -22.33 -2.40 -25.94
N THR A 29 -21.36 -1.78 -26.59
CA THR A 29 -19.94 -2.14 -26.47
C THR A 29 -19.44 -1.97 -25.04
N VAL A 30 -19.84 -0.89 -24.36
CA VAL A 30 -19.56 -0.70 -22.93
C VAL A 30 -20.17 -1.84 -22.12
N LEU A 31 -21.45 -2.18 -22.31
CA LEU A 31 -22.11 -3.25 -21.56
C LEU A 31 -21.48 -4.64 -21.82
N ASP A 32 -21.14 -4.94 -23.07
CA ASP A 32 -20.58 -6.22 -23.50
C ASP A 32 -19.16 -6.43 -22.96
N SER A 33 -18.37 -5.35 -22.87
CA SER A 33 -17.00 -5.38 -22.33
C SER A 33 -16.93 -5.79 -20.84
N TYR A 34 -18.05 -5.74 -20.11
CA TYR A 34 -18.13 -6.11 -18.70
C TYR A 34 -19.05 -7.33 -18.43
N LEU A 35 -19.69 -7.89 -19.46
CA LEU A 35 -20.51 -9.11 -19.36
C LEU A 35 -19.73 -10.41 -19.62
N TYR A 36 -18.59 -10.34 -20.33
CA TYR A 36 -17.72 -11.48 -20.61
C TYR A 36 -16.40 -11.37 -19.86
N GLY A 37 -16.42 -11.69 -18.56
CA GLY A 37 -15.39 -12.46 -17.86
C GLY A 37 -13.88 -12.14 -18.04
N GLU A 38 -13.46 -10.95 -18.47
CA GLU A 38 -12.05 -10.55 -18.44
C GLU A 38 -11.82 -9.48 -17.37
N SER A 39 -11.67 -9.94 -16.13
CA SER A 39 -10.69 -9.36 -15.20
C SER A 39 -10.43 -10.37 -14.07
N HIS A 40 -9.24 -10.97 -14.10
CA HIS A 40 -8.64 -11.51 -12.89
C HIS A 40 -8.22 -10.31 -12.02
N PHE A 41 -9.11 -9.90 -11.11
CA PHE A 41 -8.77 -9.05 -9.98
C PHE A 41 -8.14 -9.91 -8.88
N GLU A 42 -6.80 -9.92 -8.80
CA GLU A 42 -6.09 -10.38 -7.60
C GLU A 42 -5.35 -9.21 -6.94
N SER A 43 -6.09 -8.37 -6.20
CA SER A 43 -5.74 -7.88 -4.84
C SER A 43 -6.73 -6.79 -4.39
N ASN A 44 -7.69 -7.16 -3.53
CA ASN A 44 -8.65 -6.32 -2.81
C ASN A 44 -9.32 -5.12 -3.54
N SER A 45 -10.54 -5.37 -4.02
CA SER A 45 -11.78 -4.56 -3.87
C SER A 45 -12.53 -4.19 -5.17
N LEU A 46 -13.83 -4.55 -5.16
CA LEU A 46 -14.91 -4.22 -6.10
C LEU A 46 -15.01 -5.06 -7.39
N PHE A 47 -15.77 -6.15 -7.32
CA PHE A 47 -16.34 -6.76 -8.52
C PHE A 47 -17.28 -5.75 -9.21
N LEU A 48 -16.94 -5.30 -10.42
CA LEU A 48 -17.83 -4.49 -11.27
C LEU A 48 -18.99 -5.38 -11.76
N TYR A 49 -20.06 -5.47 -10.97
CA TYR A 49 -21.25 -6.24 -11.37
C TYR A 49 -22.21 -5.34 -12.15
N LEU A 50 -22.54 -5.73 -13.39
CA LEU A 50 -23.55 -5.03 -14.17
C LEU A 50 -24.93 -5.19 -13.51
N ASP A 51 -25.40 -4.13 -12.85
CA ASP A 51 -26.78 -4.01 -12.41
C ASP A 51 -27.63 -3.34 -13.52
N PRO A 52 -28.61 -4.05 -14.12
CA PRO A 52 -29.48 -3.48 -15.14
C PRO A 52 -30.24 -2.22 -14.69
N GLU A 53 -30.52 -2.06 -13.40
CA GLU A 53 -31.19 -0.86 -12.85
C GLU A 53 -30.26 0.37 -12.82
N CYS A 54 -28.95 0.16 -12.94
CA CYS A 54 -27.93 1.20 -12.95
C CYS A 54 -27.43 1.55 -14.36
N VAL A 55 -28.09 1.04 -15.40
CA VAL A 55 -27.80 1.37 -16.80
C VAL A 55 -28.60 2.60 -17.21
N PHE A 56 -27.92 3.63 -17.72
CA PHE A 56 -28.56 4.80 -18.30
C PHE A 56 -28.51 4.74 -19.83
N ASN A 57 -29.63 4.35 -20.44
CA ASN A 57 -29.73 4.16 -21.90
C ASN A 57 -30.16 5.42 -22.67
N GLN A 58 -30.38 6.54 -21.99
CA GLN A 58 -30.78 7.80 -22.62
C GLN A 58 -29.54 8.68 -22.83
N THR A 59 -28.71 8.31 -23.81
CA THR A 59 -27.34 8.84 -23.96
C THR A 59 -27.25 10.37 -24.02
N VAL A 60 -28.19 11.07 -24.65
CA VAL A 60 -28.23 12.55 -24.68
C VAL A 60 -29.00 13.11 -23.48
N LEU A 61 -28.35 13.97 -22.70
CA LEU A 61 -28.96 14.62 -21.54
C LEU A 61 -29.84 15.82 -21.91
N THR A 62 -31.09 15.77 -21.48
CA THR A 62 -32.09 16.85 -21.53
C THR A 62 -32.92 16.82 -20.25
N SER A 63 -33.76 17.84 -20.02
CA SER A 63 -34.69 17.88 -18.89
C SER A 63 -35.71 16.74 -18.87
N GLU A 64 -35.91 16.06 -19.99
CA GLU A 64 -36.71 14.84 -20.10
C GLU A 64 -35.90 13.60 -19.74
N THR A 65 -34.74 13.41 -20.37
CA THR A 65 -33.94 12.17 -20.22
C THR A 65 -33.25 12.09 -18.86
N ILE A 66 -32.82 13.21 -18.27
CA ILE A 66 -32.13 13.20 -16.97
C ILE A 66 -33.02 12.72 -15.82
N LYS A 67 -34.35 12.78 -15.97
CA LYS A 67 -35.30 12.24 -14.97
C LYS A 67 -35.22 10.72 -14.85
N LEU A 68 -34.71 10.06 -15.89
CA LEU A 68 -34.47 8.62 -15.96
C LEU A 68 -33.06 8.24 -15.49
N PHE A 69 -32.25 9.20 -15.06
CA PHE A 69 -30.89 8.94 -14.59
C PHE A 69 -30.93 8.07 -13.31
N PRO A 70 -30.20 6.94 -13.27
CA PRO A 70 -30.28 6.00 -12.17
C PRO A 70 -29.71 6.58 -10.88
N LYS A 71 -30.29 6.17 -9.74
CA LYS A 71 -29.82 6.56 -8.41
C LYS A 71 -28.86 5.52 -7.87
N CYS A 72 -27.78 5.29 -8.60
CA CYS A 72 -26.74 4.33 -8.25
C CYS A 72 -25.42 5.02 -7.91
N GLU A 73 -24.59 4.34 -7.14
CA GLU A 73 -23.20 4.76 -6.89
C GLU A 73 -22.32 4.47 -8.10
N GLN A 74 -22.56 3.32 -8.72
CA GLN A 74 -21.95 2.88 -9.96
C GLN A 74 -22.98 2.96 -11.10
N VAL A 75 -22.65 3.63 -12.19
CA VAL A 75 -23.57 3.83 -13.33
C VAL A 75 -22.91 3.40 -14.63
N PHE A 76 -23.63 2.65 -15.46
CA PHE A 76 -23.18 2.24 -16.79
C PHE A 76 -23.83 3.15 -17.83
N ALA A 77 -23.05 4.03 -18.46
CA ALA A 77 -23.59 5.02 -19.38
C ALA A 77 -22.55 5.65 -20.31
N ILE A 78 -23.04 6.12 -21.46
CA ILE A 78 -22.38 7.16 -22.25
C ILE A 78 -23.22 8.42 -22.11
N VAL A 79 -22.66 9.42 -21.43
CA VAL A 79 -23.34 10.68 -21.15
C VAL A 79 -22.94 11.72 -22.19
N VAL A 80 -23.88 12.09 -23.04
CA VAL A 80 -23.71 13.09 -24.10
C VAL A 80 -24.38 14.40 -23.69
N ILE A 81 -23.60 15.48 -23.66
CA ILE A 81 -24.06 16.84 -23.42
C ILE A 81 -23.71 17.68 -24.65
N ASN A 82 -24.71 18.23 -25.33
CA ASN A 82 -24.50 18.94 -26.58
C ASN A 82 -25.49 20.09 -26.77
N GLU A 83 -25.66 20.58 -28.00
CA GLU A 83 -26.56 21.68 -28.32
C GLU A 83 -28.04 21.41 -27.98
N LYS A 84 -28.43 20.13 -27.80
CA LYS A 84 -29.79 19.74 -27.41
C LYS A 84 -30.00 19.76 -25.90
N THR A 85 -28.94 19.85 -25.11
CA THR A 85 -29.03 19.88 -23.65
C THR A 85 -29.56 21.23 -23.19
N ASP A 86 -30.76 21.22 -22.61
CA ASP A 86 -31.47 22.38 -22.04
C ASP A 86 -31.21 22.55 -20.53
N LEU A 87 -30.21 21.83 -20.00
CA LEU A 87 -29.86 21.79 -18.59
C LEU A 87 -28.62 22.62 -18.27
N THR A 88 -28.63 23.25 -17.10
CA THR A 88 -27.44 23.86 -16.51
C THR A 88 -26.60 22.83 -15.74
N SER A 89 -25.32 23.15 -15.54
CA SER A 89 -24.41 22.35 -14.70
C SER A 89 -24.99 22.07 -13.30
N SER A 90 -25.62 23.05 -12.65
CA SER A 90 -26.25 22.86 -11.34
C SER A 90 -27.46 21.93 -11.36
N GLN A 91 -28.24 21.93 -12.45
CA GLN A 91 -29.34 20.99 -12.62
C GLN A 91 -28.84 19.55 -12.82
N ILE A 92 -27.79 19.37 -13.63
CA ILE A 92 -27.17 18.04 -13.85
C ILE A 92 -26.63 17.49 -12.54
N LYS A 93 -25.88 18.31 -11.78
CA LYS A 93 -25.29 17.96 -10.49
C LYS A 93 -26.28 17.34 -9.50
N LYS A 94 -27.53 17.83 -9.49
CA LYS A 94 -28.58 17.33 -8.58
C LYS A 94 -28.90 15.86 -8.81
N TYR A 95 -28.83 15.39 -10.05
CA TYR A 95 -29.08 14.00 -10.41
C TYR A 95 -27.84 13.13 -10.21
N PHE A 96 -26.65 13.68 -10.42
CA PHE A 96 -25.38 12.94 -10.29
C PHE A 96 -24.91 12.76 -8.84
N LYS A 97 -25.58 13.37 -7.86
CA LYS A 97 -25.15 13.42 -6.45
C LYS A 97 -24.80 12.07 -5.78
N LYS A 98 -25.33 10.94 -6.28
CA LYS A 98 -25.06 9.60 -5.74
C LYS A 98 -23.98 8.86 -6.54
N MET A 99 -23.76 9.25 -7.79
CA MET A 99 -22.82 8.58 -8.69
C MET A 99 -21.39 8.89 -8.27
N GLY A 100 -20.67 7.88 -7.79
CA GLY A 100 -19.23 7.90 -7.53
C GLY A 100 -18.41 7.29 -8.67
N GLN A 101 -19.01 6.41 -9.47
CA GLN A 101 -18.34 5.71 -10.56
C GLN A 101 -19.19 5.73 -11.84
N LEU A 102 -18.55 6.07 -12.97
CA LEU A 102 -19.13 5.95 -14.31
C LEU A 102 -18.34 4.92 -15.13
N ILE A 103 -19.00 3.85 -15.56
CA ILE A 103 -18.45 2.88 -16.53
C ILE A 103 -19.01 3.24 -17.90
N GLY A 104 -18.11 3.62 -18.82
CA GLY A 104 -18.44 4.12 -20.15
C GLY A 104 -17.72 5.42 -20.45
N GLY A 105 -18.41 6.56 -20.47
CA GLY A 105 -17.72 7.83 -20.70
C GLY A 105 -18.59 9.06 -20.90
N PHE A 106 -17.92 10.18 -21.14
CA PHE A 106 -18.55 11.48 -21.39
C PHE A 106 -18.27 11.97 -22.80
N ARG A 107 -19.27 12.59 -23.43
CA ARG A 107 -19.10 13.36 -24.66
C ARG A 107 -19.79 14.71 -24.53
N ILE A 108 -19.01 15.74 -24.26
CA ILE A 108 -19.46 17.10 -24.04
C ILE A 108 -19.03 17.93 -25.25
N GLU A 109 -19.91 18.05 -26.24
CA GLU A 109 -19.57 18.66 -27.52
C GLU A 109 -20.59 19.69 -27.99
N ASN A 110 -20.14 20.86 -28.42
CA ASN A 110 -21.01 21.95 -28.90
C ASN A 110 -22.10 22.37 -27.87
N SER A 111 -21.84 22.21 -26.57
CA SER A 111 -22.80 22.53 -25.52
C SER A 111 -22.81 24.03 -25.20
N ASN A 112 -23.91 24.47 -24.58
CA ASN A 112 -24.05 25.83 -24.04
C ASN A 112 -23.56 25.95 -22.58
N LEU A 113 -22.89 24.93 -22.03
CA LEU A 113 -22.39 24.96 -20.66
C LEU A 113 -21.29 26.00 -20.49
N THR A 114 -21.27 26.65 -19.33
CA THR A 114 -20.23 27.60 -18.92
C THR A 114 -19.19 26.99 -18.00
N ASP A 115 -19.48 25.84 -17.41
CA ASP A 115 -18.63 25.14 -16.44
C ASP A 115 -18.94 23.62 -16.42
N LEU A 116 -18.07 22.85 -15.77
CA LEU A 116 -18.23 21.40 -15.54
C LEU A 116 -18.42 21.06 -14.04
N ALA A 117 -18.96 21.98 -13.24
CA ALA A 117 -19.10 21.82 -11.80
C ALA A 117 -20.08 20.70 -11.36
N PHE A 118 -20.80 20.11 -12.32
CA PHE A 118 -21.62 18.92 -12.13
C PHE A 118 -20.80 17.66 -11.84
N LEU A 119 -19.50 17.65 -12.18
CA LEU A 119 -18.58 16.53 -11.92
C LEU A 119 -18.11 16.45 -10.44
N ALA A 120 -18.72 17.23 -9.53
CA ALA A 120 -18.24 17.41 -8.15
C ALA A 120 -18.37 16.19 -7.24
N ILE A 121 -17.29 15.95 -6.48
CA ILE A 121 -17.06 14.89 -5.49
C ILE A 121 -18.25 14.72 -4.51
N PRO A 122 -18.81 13.50 -4.35
CA PRO A 122 -19.54 13.12 -3.14
C PRO A 122 -18.56 13.14 -1.96
N LYS A 123 -18.92 13.74 -0.82
CA LYS A 123 -18.04 14.03 0.35
C LYS A 123 -17.25 12.84 0.93
N GLU A 124 -17.41 11.63 0.40
CA GLU A 124 -16.89 10.37 0.95
C GLU A 124 -15.98 9.59 -0.03
N TYR A 125 -15.93 9.90 -1.35
CA TYR A 125 -15.17 9.10 -2.35
C TYR A 125 -14.60 9.92 -3.53
N THR A 126 -13.57 9.38 -4.21
CA THR A 126 -13.06 9.91 -5.49
C THR A 126 -13.98 9.58 -6.65
N PHE A 127 -14.43 10.58 -7.41
CA PHE A 127 -15.27 10.35 -8.61
C PHE A 127 -14.43 9.73 -9.73
N THR A 128 -14.80 8.53 -10.19
CA THR A 128 -13.99 7.73 -11.13
C THR A 128 -14.74 7.46 -12.43
N VAL A 129 -14.05 7.59 -13.57
CA VAL A 129 -14.56 7.25 -14.91
C VAL A 129 -13.72 6.13 -15.50
N TRP A 130 -14.33 4.95 -15.62
CA TRP A 130 -13.78 3.77 -16.28
C TRP A 130 -14.16 3.80 -17.75
N CYS A 131 -13.22 4.21 -18.62
CA CYS A 131 -13.54 4.60 -19.99
C CYS A 131 -12.80 3.82 -21.08
N LYS A 132 -12.26 2.65 -20.74
CA LYS A 132 -11.69 1.66 -21.66
C LYS A 132 -12.52 1.49 -22.95
N ALA A 133 -13.84 1.31 -22.81
CA ALA A 133 -14.72 0.98 -23.93
C ALA A 133 -15.22 2.21 -24.73
N TYR A 134 -14.92 3.45 -24.32
CA TYR A 134 -15.41 4.65 -25.01
C TYR A 134 -14.43 5.83 -24.99
N GLY A 135 -14.23 6.45 -23.82
CA GLY A 135 -13.41 7.65 -23.65
C GLY A 135 -14.15 8.84 -23.04
N VAL A 136 -13.43 9.94 -22.85
CA VAL A 136 -13.94 11.21 -22.33
C VAL A 136 -13.58 12.30 -23.34
N PHE A 137 -14.59 12.99 -23.87
CA PHE A 137 -14.44 13.98 -24.93
C PHE A 137 -15.10 15.30 -24.53
N ILE A 138 -14.33 16.39 -24.53
CA ILE A 138 -14.80 17.75 -24.23
C ILE A 138 -14.40 18.64 -25.41
N ARG A 139 -15.28 18.79 -26.40
CA ARG A 139 -14.92 19.45 -27.68
C ARG A 139 -15.82 20.61 -28.08
N ASN A 140 -15.24 21.64 -28.68
CA ASN A 140 -15.99 22.71 -29.38
C ASN A 140 -17.01 23.45 -28.48
N ASN A 141 -16.80 23.57 -27.17
CA ASN A 141 -17.70 24.29 -26.27
C ASN A 141 -17.28 25.76 -26.17
N SER A 142 -17.90 26.63 -27.00
CA SER A 142 -17.53 28.05 -27.12
C SER A 142 -17.82 28.90 -25.88
N ASN A 143 -18.68 28.41 -24.99
CA ASN A 143 -19.12 29.11 -23.78
C ASN A 143 -18.43 28.61 -22.50
N LEU A 144 -17.69 27.50 -22.56
CA LEU A 144 -17.06 26.87 -21.41
C LEU A 144 -15.87 27.72 -20.92
N GLN A 145 -15.98 28.29 -19.71
CA GLN A 145 -15.04 29.29 -19.19
C GLN A 145 -14.11 28.72 -18.12
N SER A 146 -13.03 29.44 -17.82
CA SER A 146 -12.18 29.17 -16.66
C SER A 146 -12.77 29.79 -15.38
N GLY A 147 -12.52 29.21 -14.20
CA GLY A 147 -12.87 29.83 -12.90
C GLY A 147 -13.80 29.01 -12.00
N PHE A 148 -14.23 27.83 -12.44
CA PHE A 148 -14.89 26.85 -11.57
C PHE A 148 -13.86 25.89 -10.98
N LYS A 149 -14.07 25.46 -9.73
CA LYS A 149 -13.22 24.43 -9.11
C LYS A 149 -13.54 23.08 -9.76
N LEU A 150 -12.63 22.59 -10.59
CA LEU A 150 -12.69 21.23 -11.08
C LEU A 150 -12.42 20.27 -9.90
N PRO A 151 -13.33 19.34 -9.61
CA PRO A 151 -13.08 18.24 -8.70
C PRO A 151 -12.02 17.31 -9.28
N GLY A 152 -11.19 16.69 -8.45
CA GLY A 152 -10.32 15.61 -8.89
C GLY A 152 -11.17 14.45 -9.39
N ILE A 153 -11.07 14.16 -10.68
CA ILE A 153 -11.74 13.02 -11.33
C ILE A 153 -10.64 12.05 -11.69
N PHE A 154 -10.79 10.80 -11.30
CA PHE A 154 -9.89 9.75 -11.75
C PHE A 154 -10.39 9.19 -13.07
N ILE A 155 -9.62 9.36 -14.15
CA ILE A 155 -9.92 8.81 -15.47
C ILE A 155 -9.00 7.60 -15.65
N SER A 156 -9.59 6.44 -15.98
CA SER A 156 -8.83 5.18 -16.05
C SER A 156 -9.27 4.31 -17.23
N GLY A 157 -8.27 3.70 -17.86
CA GLY A 157 -8.35 2.71 -18.93
C GLY A 157 -8.26 1.28 -18.36
N SER A 158 -7.42 0.43 -18.96
CA SER A 158 -7.16 -0.93 -18.44
C SER A 158 -5.92 -0.91 -17.54
N GLU A 159 -6.01 -1.54 -16.36
CA GLU A 159 -4.89 -1.64 -15.40
C GLU A 159 -3.64 -2.35 -15.99
N ASP A 160 -3.83 -3.23 -16.99
CA ASP A 160 -2.74 -3.93 -17.69
C ASP A 160 -2.08 -3.12 -18.82
N GLY A 161 -2.56 -1.89 -19.07
CA GLY A 161 -2.06 -1.02 -20.15
C GLY A 161 -2.45 -1.49 -21.56
N SER A 162 -3.33 -2.48 -21.71
CA SER A 162 -3.73 -3.02 -23.02
C SER A 162 -4.63 -2.06 -23.83
N MET A 163 -5.37 -1.20 -23.14
CA MET A 163 -6.23 -0.17 -23.73
C MET A 163 -6.27 1.05 -22.83
N ASN A 164 -5.66 2.14 -23.28
CA ASN A 164 -5.73 3.43 -22.61
C ASN A 164 -7.10 4.09 -22.82
N CYS A 165 -7.61 4.76 -21.79
CA CYS A 165 -8.79 5.59 -21.96
C CYS A 165 -8.42 6.87 -22.74
N ARG A 166 -9.14 7.13 -23.83
CA ARG A 166 -8.99 8.38 -24.60
C ARG A 166 -9.59 9.54 -23.85
N PHE A 167 -8.77 10.53 -23.48
CA PHE A 167 -9.22 11.77 -22.86
C PHE A 167 -8.86 12.97 -23.74
N GLU A 168 -9.85 13.55 -24.41
CA GLU A 168 -9.63 14.61 -25.39
C GLU A 168 -10.38 15.89 -25.03
N VAL A 169 -9.64 16.98 -24.89
CA VAL A 169 -10.16 18.31 -24.57
C VAL A 169 -9.77 19.25 -25.70
N GLU A 170 -10.69 19.51 -26.62
CA GLU A 170 -10.36 20.16 -27.89
C GLU A 170 -11.22 21.40 -28.18
N ASN A 171 -10.60 22.47 -28.67
CA ASN A 171 -11.32 23.63 -29.22
C ASN A 171 -12.32 24.29 -28.26
N ASN A 172 -12.00 24.41 -26.97
CA ASN A 172 -12.79 25.16 -26.00
C ASN A 172 -12.10 26.51 -25.71
N PRO A 173 -12.35 27.57 -26.51
CA PRO A 173 -11.49 28.76 -26.58
C PRO A 173 -11.45 29.63 -25.31
N LYS A 174 -12.34 29.41 -24.34
CA LYS A 174 -12.40 30.13 -23.06
C LYS A 174 -11.96 29.29 -21.86
N LEU A 175 -11.63 28.01 -22.07
CA LEU A 175 -11.24 27.07 -21.04
C LEU A 175 -9.71 27.01 -20.92
N ASN A 176 -9.18 27.31 -19.73
CA ASN A 176 -7.83 26.95 -19.34
C ASN A 176 -7.83 25.46 -18.96
N ALA A 177 -7.34 24.62 -19.87
CA ALA A 177 -7.30 23.17 -19.72
C ALA A 177 -5.92 22.65 -19.24
N GLU A 178 -5.01 23.54 -18.86
CA GLU A 178 -3.63 23.20 -18.41
C GLU A 178 -3.64 22.17 -17.26
N MET A 179 -4.54 22.31 -16.29
CA MET A 179 -4.66 21.38 -15.16
C MET A 179 -5.15 19.97 -15.54
N MET A 180 -5.72 19.80 -16.75
CA MET A 180 -6.20 18.50 -17.23
C MET A 180 -5.07 17.64 -17.84
N CYS A 181 -3.84 18.16 -17.80
CA CYS A 181 -2.63 17.53 -18.28
C CYS A 181 -1.84 16.81 -17.18
N ASP A 182 -2.25 16.97 -15.92
CA ASP A 182 -1.62 16.41 -14.74
C ASP A 182 -2.55 15.41 -14.02
N SER A 183 -1.99 14.61 -13.11
CA SER A 183 -2.78 13.77 -12.19
C SER A 183 -3.78 14.65 -11.41
N PRO A 184 -5.06 14.23 -11.25
CA PRO A 184 -5.62 12.89 -11.47
C PRO A 184 -6.19 12.62 -12.88
N TYR A 185 -6.06 13.56 -13.82
CA TYR A 185 -6.62 13.45 -15.18
C TYR A 185 -5.68 12.75 -16.17
N TYR A 186 -4.38 12.78 -15.88
CA TYR A 186 -3.33 12.06 -16.60
C TYR A 186 -2.75 10.95 -15.72
N ASN A 187 -3.01 9.69 -16.10
CA ASN A 187 -2.48 8.46 -15.52
C ASN A 187 -1.84 7.58 -16.63
N THR A 188 -1.11 6.53 -16.23
CA THR A 188 -0.39 5.62 -17.16
C THR A 188 -1.28 4.89 -18.17
N ASP A 189 -2.58 4.84 -17.90
CA ASP A 189 -3.63 4.18 -18.67
C ASP A 189 -4.58 5.17 -19.37
N THR A 190 -4.13 6.42 -19.60
CA THR A 190 -4.91 7.47 -20.28
C THR A 190 -4.16 8.10 -21.46
N ASP A 191 -4.82 8.19 -22.62
CA ASP A 191 -4.31 8.90 -23.80
C ASP A 191 -4.87 10.32 -23.81
N VAL A 192 -4.08 11.28 -23.30
CA VAL A 192 -4.52 12.67 -23.13
C VAL A 192 -4.19 13.52 -24.36
N LYS A 193 -5.21 14.21 -24.89
CA LYS A 193 -5.07 15.17 -26.00
C LYS A 193 -5.76 16.48 -25.66
N VAL A 194 -4.98 17.52 -25.41
CA VAL A 194 -5.53 18.86 -25.07
C VAL A 194 -5.04 19.88 -26.08
N THR A 195 -5.91 20.34 -26.98
CA THR A 195 -5.53 21.26 -28.07
C THR A 195 -6.61 22.29 -28.39
N GLY A 196 -6.24 23.49 -28.83
CA GLY A 196 -7.23 24.50 -29.27
C GLY A 196 -8.05 25.16 -28.15
N ASN A 197 -7.66 25.00 -26.88
CA ASN A 197 -8.26 25.66 -25.73
C ASN A 197 -7.54 26.99 -25.38
N LEU A 198 -8.08 27.78 -24.43
CA LEU A 198 -7.46 29.05 -23.96
C LEU A 198 -6.02 28.83 -23.46
N LYS A 199 -5.81 27.71 -22.78
CA LYS A 199 -4.50 27.13 -22.47
C LYS A 199 -4.58 25.63 -22.64
N ASN A 200 -3.52 25.04 -23.19
CA ASN A 200 -3.40 23.62 -23.50
C ASN A 200 -2.28 22.99 -22.67
N CYS A 201 -2.07 21.67 -22.81
CA CYS A 201 -0.86 21.04 -22.26
C CYS A 201 0.38 21.64 -22.93
N GLU A 202 1.37 22.00 -22.13
CA GLU A 202 2.71 22.26 -22.63
C GLU A 202 3.41 20.91 -22.86
N TYR A 203 3.18 20.26 -24.00
CA TYR A 203 3.86 19.00 -24.33
C TYR A 203 4.79 19.18 -25.52
N TYR A 204 6.09 18.94 -25.30
CA TYR A 204 7.10 18.75 -26.34
C TYR A 204 6.84 17.39 -27.02
N SER A 205 6.60 17.37 -28.32
CA SER A 205 6.37 16.15 -29.08
C SER A 205 7.66 15.32 -29.22
N GLU A 206 7.54 14.01 -28.99
CA GLU A 206 8.63 13.04 -29.02
C GLU A 206 9.03 12.57 -30.44
N TYR A 207 8.63 13.26 -31.52
CA TYR A 207 8.98 12.89 -32.91
C TYR A 207 9.20 14.06 -33.87
N ASP A 208 9.61 15.21 -33.36
CA ASP A 208 10.36 16.15 -34.20
C ASP A 208 11.77 16.21 -33.61
N THR A 209 12.78 15.76 -34.37
CA THR A 209 14.13 16.26 -34.21
C THR A 209 14.18 17.63 -34.90
N PRO A 210 14.16 18.78 -34.19
CA PRO A 210 14.59 20.02 -34.81
C PRO A 210 16.13 20.01 -34.77
N PRO A 211 16.76 20.64 -35.75
CA PRO A 211 18.21 20.67 -35.83
C PRO A 211 18.77 21.26 -34.54
N HIS A 212 19.81 20.62 -34.01
CA HIS A 212 20.64 21.12 -32.93
C HIS A 212 20.80 22.64 -33.01
N THR A 213 20.17 23.35 -32.07
CA THR A 213 20.73 24.45 -31.28
C THR A 213 19.64 25.01 -30.37
N SER A 214 19.46 24.44 -29.19
CA SER A 214 18.92 25.18 -28.05
C SER A 214 19.70 24.76 -26.81
N THR A 215 20.53 25.67 -26.32
CA THR A 215 21.09 25.64 -24.97
C THR A 215 19.97 25.98 -23.99
N ASP A 216 19.12 25.01 -23.65
CA ASP A 216 18.07 25.21 -22.64
C ASP A 216 18.55 24.64 -21.30
N HIS A 217 19.08 25.53 -20.46
CA HIS A 217 19.67 25.23 -19.15
C HIS A 217 18.61 24.93 -18.05
N THR A 218 17.48 24.32 -18.42
CA THR A 218 16.27 24.20 -17.60
C THR A 218 16.00 22.78 -17.10
N THR A 219 16.49 21.72 -17.75
CA THR A 219 16.24 20.33 -17.34
C THR A 219 17.52 19.51 -17.24
N LEU A 220 17.70 18.79 -16.12
CA LEU A 220 18.75 17.78 -15.95
C LEU A 220 18.17 16.38 -16.14
N THR A 221 18.64 15.63 -17.14
CA THR A 221 18.06 14.32 -17.53
C THR A 221 18.81 13.10 -17.00
N GLN A 222 19.98 13.29 -16.39
CA GLN A 222 20.83 12.21 -15.83
C GLN A 222 20.89 12.27 -14.30
N GLY A 223 19.89 12.88 -13.67
CA GLY A 223 19.87 13.18 -12.26
C GLY A 223 20.81 14.32 -11.90
N LEU A 224 21.26 14.33 -10.64
CA LEU A 224 22.22 15.30 -10.13
C LEU A 224 23.29 14.56 -9.33
N GLN A 225 24.55 14.70 -9.73
CA GLN A 225 25.69 14.06 -9.10
C GLN A 225 26.69 15.12 -8.67
N LEU A 226 26.82 15.35 -7.35
CA LEU A 226 27.76 16.31 -6.77
C LEU A 226 28.65 15.59 -5.77
N THR A 227 29.85 15.21 -6.20
CA THR A 227 30.83 14.54 -5.31
C THR A 227 32.11 15.38 -5.21
N GLY A 228 32.40 15.92 -4.03
CA GLY A 228 33.58 16.77 -3.81
C GLY A 228 33.56 18.12 -4.55
N VAL A 229 32.43 18.47 -5.16
CA VAL A 229 32.22 19.72 -5.93
C VAL A 229 31.35 20.67 -5.12
N ASN A 230 31.75 21.94 -5.06
CA ASN A 230 31.00 22.98 -4.33
C ASN A 230 30.48 24.11 -5.25
N ASP A 231 30.91 24.18 -6.51
CA ASP A 231 30.35 25.15 -7.46
C ASP A 231 29.03 24.62 -8.01
N THR A 232 27.94 25.33 -7.72
CA THR A 232 26.57 24.98 -8.10
C THR A 232 25.91 26.10 -8.91
N SER A 233 26.69 27.09 -9.37
CA SER A 233 26.16 28.30 -10.01
C SER A 233 25.33 27.99 -11.26
N TYR A 234 25.71 26.96 -12.02
CA TYR A 234 25.01 26.44 -13.19
C TYR A 234 23.66 25.76 -12.89
N LEU A 235 23.36 25.43 -11.64
CA LEU A 235 22.11 24.76 -11.24
C LEU A 235 20.98 25.74 -10.91
N SER A 236 21.29 27.03 -10.80
CA SER A 236 20.33 28.04 -10.36
C SER A 236 19.17 28.29 -11.33
N THR A 237 19.31 27.88 -12.59
CA THR A 237 18.28 27.98 -13.64
C THR A 237 17.53 26.66 -13.88
N VAL A 238 17.96 25.56 -13.25
CA VAL A 238 17.34 24.25 -13.45
C VAL A 238 15.96 24.22 -12.80
N THR A 239 14.94 23.84 -13.58
CA THR A 239 13.54 23.74 -13.18
C THR A 239 13.09 22.29 -12.99
N GLN A 240 13.76 21.32 -13.64
CA GLN A 240 13.44 19.90 -13.53
C GLN A 240 14.70 19.05 -13.40
N ILE A 241 14.64 18.04 -12.51
CA ILE A 241 15.66 16.99 -12.41
C ILE A 241 15.00 15.63 -12.62
N THR A 242 15.49 14.89 -13.61
CA THR A 242 15.06 13.53 -13.95
C THR A 242 16.23 12.59 -13.74
N GLY A 243 16.08 11.59 -12.87
CA GLY A 243 17.14 10.68 -12.43
C GLY A 243 17.47 10.81 -10.93
N ILE A 244 18.42 10.00 -10.47
CA ILE A 244 18.84 9.95 -9.06
C ILE A 244 19.58 11.24 -8.68
N ILE A 245 19.29 11.76 -7.49
CA ILE A 245 20.03 12.88 -6.89
C ILE A 245 20.98 12.31 -5.86
N ASP A 246 22.28 12.56 -6.05
CA ASP A 246 23.34 12.09 -5.17
C ASP A 246 24.35 13.20 -4.91
N ILE A 247 24.38 13.68 -3.66
CA ILE A 247 25.23 14.79 -3.21
C ILE A 247 26.07 14.27 -2.05
N GLN A 248 27.36 14.08 -2.29
CA GLN A 248 28.27 13.49 -1.32
C GLN A 248 29.59 14.23 -1.16
N ASN A 249 30.16 14.17 0.05
CA ASN A 249 31.51 14.65 0.34
C ASN A 249 31.71 16.13 -0.07
N THR A 250 30.68 16.96 0.05
CA THR A 250 30.71 18.39 -0.30
C THR A 250 30.80 19.27 0.96
N ARG A 251 31.04 20.57 0.76
CA ARG A 251 30.96 21.61 1.80
C ARG A 251 29.72 22.50 1.61
N LEU A 252 28.68 21.97 0.95
CA LEU A 252 27.44 22.71 0.74
C LEU A 252 26.70 22.86 2.07
N GLN A 253 26.20 24.07 2.35
CA GLN A 253 25.50 24.37 3.60
C GLN A 253 24.01 24.00 3.56
N ASN A 254 23.42 23.97 2.36
CA ASN A 254 22.02 23.65 2.08
C ASN A 254 21.80 23.47 0.56
N LEU A 255 20.56 23.19 0.15
CA LEU A 255 20.14 22.97 -1.24
C LEU A 255 19.50 24.20 -1.90
N SER A 256 19.70 25.41 -1.37
CA SER A 256 19.06 26.64 -1.89
C SER A 256 19.47 26.99 -3.33
N PHE A 257 20.56 26.42 -3.84
CA PHE A 257 20.95 26.55 -5.25
C PHE A 257 19.92 25.89 -6.20
N LEU A 258 19.10 24.96 -5.70
CA LEU A 258 17.97 24.35 -6.43
C LEU A 258 16.68 25.18 -6.37
N LYS A 259 16.71 26.44 -5.95
CA LYS A 259 15.53 27.32 -5.79
C LYS A 259 14.54 27.35 -6.97
N SER A 260 15.01 27.08 -8.19
CA SER A 260 14.20 27.09 -9.41
C SER A 260 13.55 25.75 -9.73
N VAL A 261 13.98 24.66 -9.07
CA VAL A 261 13.45 23.31 -9.30
C VAL A 261 12.01 23.24 -8.82
N ARG A 262 11.15 22.68 -9.67
CA ARG A 262 9.72 22.45 -9.42
C ARG A 262 9.33 20.99 -9.57
N PHE A 263 10.12 20.22 -10.33
CA PHE A 263 9.79 18.85 -10.70
C PHE A 263 10.95 17.89 -10.44
N PHE A 264 10.65 16.81 -9.74
CA PHE A 264 11.51 15.63 -9.68
C PHE A 264 10.86 14.47 -10.43
N LYS A 265 11.66 13.78 -11.24
CA LYS A 265 11.25 12.53 -11.89
C LYS A 265 12.28 11.45 -11.57
N PHE A 266 11.95 10.59 -10.62
CA PHE A 266 12.86 9.51 -10.18
C PHE A 266 12.66 8.24 -11.02
N PRO A 267 13.71 7.40 -11.16
CA PRO A 267 13.56 6.09 -11.76
C PRO A 267 12.65 5.19 -10.91
N ASP A 268 12.03 4.20 -11.55
CA ASP A 268 11.28 3.16 -10.86
C ASP A 268 12.25 2.17 -10.21
N THR A 269 12.58 2.41 -8.93
CA THR A 269 13.48 1.56 -8.15
C THR A 269 13.06 1.55 -6.67
N THR A 270 13.42 0.48 -5.97
CA THR A 270 13.37 0.40 -4.50
C THR A 270 14.61 0.98 -3.82
N ASP A 271 15.62 1.36 -4.61
CA ASP A 271 16.87 1.94 -4.12
C ASP A 271 16.72 3.42 -3.71
N VAL A 272 17.77 3.96 -3.08
CA VAL A 272 17.83 5.38 -2.71
C VAL A 272 17.84 6.25 -3.96
N VAL A 273 16.83 7.12 -4.10
CA VAL A 273 16.69 8.04 -5.24
C VAL A 273 17.15 9.47 -4.92
N PHE A 274 17.24 9.80 -3.64
CA PHE A 274 17.77 11.07 -3.14
C PHE A 274 18.74 10.80 -2.00
N ASN A 275 20.04 11.00 -2.24
CA ASN A 275 21.10 10.73 -1.30
C ASN A 275 21.85 12.01 -0.91
N LEU A 276 21.86 12.33 0.39
CA LEU A 276 22.71 13.33 1.02
C LEU A 276 23.63 12.62 1.99
N LYS A 277 24.91 12.50 1.64
CA LYS A 277 25.86 11.73 2.45
C LYS A 277 27.18 12.45 2.68
N ASN A 278 27.70 12.43 3.91
CA ASN A 278 29.03 12.98 4.25
C ASN A 278 29.18 14.48 3.87
N ASN A 279 28.18 15.30 4.16
CA ASN A 279 28.23 16.75 3.91
C ASN A 279 28.28 17.49 5.25
N PRO A 280 29.48 17.61 5.88
CA PRO A 280 29.60 18.02 7.28
C PRO A 280 29.22 19.48 7.55
N GLU A 281 29.18 20.34 6.52
CA GLU A 281 28.78 21.75 6.64
C GLU A 281 27.28 21.97 6.38
N MET A 282 26.54 20.92 5.99
CA MET A 282 25.12 21.02 5.67
C MET A 282 24.28 21.11 6.94
N GLY A 283 23.96 22.35 7.35
CA GLY A 283 23.19 22.64 8.57
C GLY A 283 21.68 22.76 8.37
N ARG A 284 21.20 22.97 7.14
CA ARG A 284 19.76 23.03 6.81
C ARG A 284 19.51 22.38 5.46
N LEU A 285 18.30 21.88 5.24
CA LEU A 285 17.92 21.32 3.94
C LEU A 285 17.79 22.45 2.90
N GLY A 286 17.06 23.51 3.23
CA GLY A 286 16.90 24.68 2.35
C GLY A 286 16.27 24.30 1.00
N PHE A 287 15.32 23.37 1.07
CA PHE A 287 14.70 22.75 -0.10
C PHE A 287 13.80 23.76 -0.84
N PRO A 288 13.78 23.75 -2.19
CA PRO A 288 12.84 24.57 -2.94
C PRO A 288 11.39 24.11 -2.75
N ASN A 289 10.44 25.00 -3.02
CA ASN A 289 9.02 24.65 -3.09
C ASN A 289 8.77 23.81 -4.34
N ILE A 290 8.95 22.49 -4.21
CA ILE A 290 8.74 21.51 -5.28
C ILE A 290 7.26 21.26 -5.41
N SER A 291 6.78 21.37 -6.64
CA SER A 291 5.36 21.24 -6.95
C SER A 291 4.95 19.78 -7.16
N ASN A 292 5.86 18.95 -7.68
CA ASN A 292 5.55 17.57 -7.99
C ASN A 292 6.80 16.65 -7.96
N ILE A 293 6.60 15.43 -7.49
CA ILE A 293 7.54 14.31 -7.60
C ILE A 293 6.81 13.18 -8.31
N GLY A 294 7.36 12.72 -9.44
CA GLY A 294 6.81 11.63 -10.23
C GLY A 294 7.77 10.46 -10.39
N THR A 295 7.20 9.30 -10.71
CA THR A 295 7.91 8.15 -11.28
C THR A 295 7.18 7.73 -12.56
N ASN A 296 7.75 6.78 -13.32
CA ASN A 296 7.06 6.16 -14.45
C ASN A 296 6.07 5.04 -14.03
N ARG A 297 5.88 4.80 -12.73
CA ARG A 297 4.95 3.80 -12.18
C ARG A 297 3.69 4.45 -11.61
N GLY A 298 2.67 3.61 -11.44
CA GLY A 298 1.42 3.96 -10.74
C GLY A 298 1.60 4.37 -9.26
N PRO A 299 0.49 4.63 -8.56
CA PRO A 299 0.43 5.29 -7.24
C PRO A 299 1.13 4.56 -6.07
N ASP A 300 1.74 3.40 -6.33
CA ASP A 300 2.31 2.49 -5.33
C ASP A 300 3.84 2.61 -5.17
N THR A 301 4.46 3.67 -5.71
CA THR A 301 5.92 3.86 -5.65
C THR A 301 6.36 4.55 -4.35
N ASN A 302 7.16 3.84 -3.56
CA ASN A 302 7.80 4.40 -2.36
C ASN A 302 9.11 5.10 -2.75
N PHE A 303 9.22 6.40 -2.50
CA PHE A 303 10.48 7.13 -2.65
C PHE A 303 11.37 6.91 -1.44
N LEU A 304 12.55 6.32 -1.65
CA LEU A 304 13.52 6.09 -0.58
C LEU A 304 14.63 7.15 -0.61
N PHE A 305 14.74 7.91 0.47
CA PHE A 305 15.73 8.98 0.66
C PHE A 305 16.79 8.53 1.68
N ASN A 306 17.99 9.11 1.62
CA ASN A 306 19.04 8.85 2.60
C ASN A 306 19.74 10.14 3.01
N PHE A 307 19.59 10.53 4.29
CA PHE A 307 20.30 11.66 4.89
C PHE A 307 21.25 11.13 5.97
N GLU A 308 22.54 11.07 5.65
CA GLU A 308 23.54 10.39 6.47
C GLU A 308 24.81 11.25 6.62
N ASN A 309 25.32 11.33 7.85
CA ASN A 309 26.57 12.03 8.16
C ASN A 309 26.60 13.49 7.64
N LEU A 310 25.54 14.25 7.96
CA LEU A 310 25.44 15.70 7.71
C LEU A 310 26.00 16.49 8.92
N HIS A 311 25.83 17.82 8.93
CA HIS A 311 26.23 18.61 10.10
C HIS A 311 25.49 18.16 11.37
N LEU A 312 26.12 18.24 12.54
CA LEU A 312 25.55 17.77 13.81
C LEU A 312 24.23 18.48 14.19
N GLU A 313 24.13 19.76 13.80
CA GLU A 313 22.93 20.60 13.97
C GLU A 313 22.01 20.61 12.74
N PHE A 314 22.19 19.69 11.79
CA PHE A 314 21.25 19.54 10.68
C PHE A 314 19.85 19.27 11.20
N CYS A 315 18.91 20.16 10.89
CA CYS A 315 17.52 20.05 11.30
C CYS A 315 16.56 20.24 10.13
N LEU A 316 15.39 19.63 10.26
CA LEU A 316 14.23 19.76 9.37
C LEU A 316 13.12 20.49 10.12
N THR A 317 12.42 21.40 9.44
CA THR A 317 11.26 22.09 10.02
C THR A 317 10.01 21.24 9.91
N PRO A 318 9.03 21.43 10.81
CA PRO A 318 7.69 20.89 10.66
C PRO A 318 7.08 21.16 9.26
N ALA A 319 7.26 22.35 8.71
CA ALA A 319 6.77 22.68 7.36
C ALA A 319 7.47 21.85 6.27
N GLU A 320 8.80 21.71 6.29
CA GLU A 320 9.53 20.83 5.36
C GLU A 320 9.04 19.37 5.44
N ILE A 321 8.69 18.90 6.65
CA ILE A 321 8.21 17.54 6.86
C ILE A 321 6.77 17.35 6.36
N VAL A 322 5.86 18.29 6.66
CA VAL A 322 4.45 18.19 6.24
C VAL A 322 4.30 18.41 4.75
N ASP A 323 4.76 19.56 4.26
CA ASP A 323 4.47 20.05 2.92
C ASP A 323 5.29 19.34 1.83
N PHE A 324 6.32 18.60 2.21
CA PHE A 324 7.12 17.84 1.27
C PHE A 324 7.18 16.35 1.60
N PHE A 325 7.76 15.95 2.74
CA PHE A 325 7.98 14.52 3.00
C PHE A 325 6.69 13.72 3.20
N PHE A 326 5.73 14.23 3.99
CA PHE A 326 4.44 13.56 4.18
C PHE A 326 3.54 13.71 2.96
N GLN A 327 3.48 14.89 2.34
CA GLN A 327 2.69 15.11 1.13
C GLN A 327 3.08 14.18 -0.02
N HIS A 328 4.37 13.86 -0.16
CA HIS A 328 4.89 12.98 -1.21
C HIS A 328 5.25 11.58 -0.72
N ASP A 329 4.77 11.17 0.46
CA ASP A 329 4.92 9.81 0.97
C ASP A 329 6.38 9.30 1.02
N ILE A 330 7.33 10.20 1.30
CA ILE A 330 8.76 9.90 1.32
C ILE A 330 9.12 9.01 2.51
N SER A 331 9.91 7.98 2.26
CA SER A 331 10.52 7.09 3.26
C SER A 331 12.03 7.30 3.33
N PHE A 332 12.64 6.93 4.45
CA PHE A 332 14.07 7.13 4.68
C PHE A 332 14.79 5.81 4.97
N LEU A 333 15.94 5.60 4.32
CA LEU A 333 16.91 4.56 4.69
C LEU A 333 17.63 4.97 5.97
N ASN A 334 18.19 6.19 5.99
CA ASN A 334 18.70 6.85 7.20
C ASN A 334 18.22 8.30 7.22
N ILE A 335 17.97 8.83 8.42
CA ILE A 335 17.65 10.25 8.63
C ILE A 335 18.40 10.81 9.84
N HIS A 336 19.64 11.24 9.61
CA HIS A 336 20.48 11.89 10.61
C HIS A 336 20.13 13.38 10.72
N ALA A 337 18.91 13.67 11.18
CA ALA A 337 18.38 15.02 11.38
C ALA A 337 17.82 15.21 12.78
N LYS A 338 17.63 16.48 13.16
CA LYS A 338 16.82 16.93 14.30
C LYS A 338 15.57 17.66 13.80
N LEU A 339 14.61 17.89 14.69
CA LEU A 339 13.55 18.87 14.44
C LEU A 339 14.07 20.27 14.75
N CYS A 340 13.79 21.26 13.90
CA CYS A 340 14.17 22.64 14.17
C CYS A 340 13.26 23.28 15.24
N ASP A 341 13.78 24.27 15.98
CA ASP A 341 12.99 25.07 16.93
C ASP A 341 11.93 25.93 16.23
N GLU A 342 12.28 26.44 15.06
CA GLU A 342 11.39 27.15 14.15
C GLU A 342 10.48 26.17 13.40
N THR A 343 9.22 26.56 13.20
CA THR A 343 8.23 25.72 12.53
C THR A 343 8.36 25.72 11.00
N GLY A 344 9.01 26.74 10.44
CA GLY A 344 8.92 27.07 9.01
C GLY A 344 7.59 27.73 8.64
N GLN A 345 7.37 27.93 7.35
CA GLN A 345 6.16 28.51 6.78
C GLN A 345 5.38 27.43 6.04
N PHE A 346 4.20 27.07 6.57
CA PHE A 346 3.32 26.09 5.94
C PHE A 346 2.66 26.65 4.66
N LEU A 347 2.45 25.79 3.66
CA LEU A 347 1.72 26.12 2.43
C LEU A 347 0.21 26.28 2.67
N LEU A 348 -0.34 25.55 3.63
CA LEU A 348 -1.76 25.58 4.01
C LEU A 348 -1.89 25.98 5.49
N ASP A 349 -3.04 26.58 5.83
CA ASP A 349 -3.38 26.90 7.22
C ASP A 349 -3.52 25.60 8.02
N THR A 350 -2.47 25.25 8.77
CA THR A 350 -2.37 24.03 9.56
C THR A 350 -2.23 24.43 11.03
N PRO A 351 -3.34 24.45 11.80
CA PRO A 351 -3.32 24.82 13.21
C PRO A 351 -2.32 23.97 14.00
N LEU A 352 -1.23 24.61 14.42
CA LEU A 352 -0.15 24.01 15.20
C LEU A 352 -0.33 24.31 16.68
N CYS A 353 -0.21 23.27 17.49
CA CYS A 353 -0.28 23.36 18.94
C CYS A 353 0.97 22.74 19.55
N ARG A 354 1.59 23.45 20.50
CA ARG A 354 2.65 22.88 21.33
C ARG A 354 1.99 22.10 22.46
N PHE A 355 2.40 20.85 22.66
CA PHE A 355 1.85 20.01 23.71
C PHE A 355 2.45 20.38 25.07
N GLU A 356 1.59 20.59 26.06
CA GLU A 356 1.96 20.72 27.47
C GLU A 356 1.26 19.65 28.32
N SER A 357 -0.05 19.51 28.14
CA SER A 357 -0.91 18.49 28.75
C SER A 357 -2.23 18.38 27.97
N MET A 358 -2.97 17.29 28.14
CA MET A 358 -4.28 17.11 27.49
C MET A 358 -5.30 18.19 27.89
N SER A 359 -5.31 18.59 29.15
CA SER A 359 -6.19 19.66 29.65
C SER A 359 -5.94 21.02 29.01
N LYS A 360 -4.68 21.34 28.69
CA LYS A 360 -4.30 22.61 28.04
C LYS A 360 -4.31 22.57 26.52
N LEU A 361 -4.36 21.38 25.92
CA LEU A 361 -4.44 21.23 24.48
C LEU A 361 -5.74 21.89 23.95
N PRO A 362 -5.69 22.73 22.91
CA PRO A 362 -6.88 23.24 22.24
C PRO A 362 -7.64 22.16 21.42
N ASN A 363 -8.93 22.35 21.18
CA ASN A 363 -9.78 21.35 20.49
C ASN A 363 -9.55 21.27 18.96
N ASN A 364 -8.87 22.24 18.34
CA ASN A 364 -8.76 22.40 16.89
C ASN A 364 -7.33 22.21 16.36
N CYS A 365 -6.49 21.52 17.12
CA CYS A 365 -5.11 21.25 16.73
C CYS A 365 -5.07 20.20 15.62
N MET A 366 -4.47 20.54 14.48
CA MET A 366 -4.19 19.59 13.41
C MET A 366 -2.78 19.02 13.51
N LEU A 367 -1.84 19.80 14.02
CA LEU A 367 -0.45 19.42 14.23
C LEU A 367 -0.08 19.61 15.69
N ILE A 368 0.38 18.55 16.34
CA ILE A 368 0.92 18.60 17.71
C ILE A 368 2.45 18.57 17.66
N LEU A 369 3.09 19.53 18.33
CA LEU A 369 4.53 19.59 18.53
C LEU A 369 4.86 19.31 19.99
N GLY A 370 5.54 18.19 20.24
CA GLY A 370 5.84 17.65 21.57
C GLY A 370 5.33 16.22 21.72
N ASP A 371 5.86 15.52 22.73
CA ASP A 371 5.44 14.16 23.06
C ASP A 371 4.01 14.18 23.61
N LEU A 372 3.09 13.47 22.95
CA LEU A 372 1.68 13.37 23.33
C LEU A 372 1.53 12.31 24.41
N ILE A 373 1.23 12.74 25.64
CA ILE A 373 1.08 11.87 26.80
C ILE A 373 -0.38 11.89 27.25
N ILE A 374 -1.00 10.72 27.31
CA ILE A 374 -2.35 10.49 27.80
C ILE A 374 -2.23 9.60 29.04
N GLU A 375 -2.63 10.12 30.19
CA GLU A 375 -2.53 9.41 31.47
C GLU A 375 -3.80 9.50 32.31
N GLU A 376 -3.75 8.94 33.53
CA GLU A 376 -4.89 8.95 34.44
C GLU A 376 -5.40 10.38 34.68
N GLY A 377 -6.69 10.62 34.43
CA GLY A 377 -7.33 11.93 34.58
C GLY A 377 -7.57 12.67 33.25
N ASP A 378 -6.94 12.23 32.15
CA ASP A 378 -7.09 12.85 30.84
C ASP A 378 -8.28 12.33 30.03
N GLU A 379 -9.06 11.39 30.57
CA GLU A 379 -10.09 10.66 29.81
C GLU A 379 -11.21 11.56 29.24
N MET A 380 -11.44 12.74 29.82
CA MET A 380 -12.40 13.72 29.31
C MET A 380 -11.82 14.62 28.21
N ASP A 381 -10.49 14.71 28.12
CA ASP A 381 -9.77 15.60 27.20
C ASP A 381 -9.33 14.90 25.91
N VAL A 382 -9.38 13.56 25.83
CA VAL A 382 -8.98 12.81 24.62
C VAL A 382 -9.79 13.14 23.38
N VAL A 383 -11.02 13.66 23.53
CA VAL A 383 -11.86 14.14 22.41
C VAL A 383 -11.20 15.25 21.57
N LYS A 384 -10.22 15.96 22.15
CA LYS A 384 -9.47 17.01 21.44
C LYS A 384 -8.57 16.46 20.35
N LEU A 385 -8.28 15.15 20.37
CA LEU A 385 -7.41 14.48 19.42
C LEU A 385 -8.11 14.15 18.09
N ASP A 386 -9.45 14.28 18.02
CA ASP A 386 -10.23 13.99 16.81
C ASP A 386 -9.79 14.80 15.59
N SER A 387 -9.18 15.98 15.79
CA SER A 387 -8.71 16.84 14.69
C SER A 387 -7.21 16.69 14.37
N VAL A 388 -6.49 15.84 15.10
CA VAL A 388 -5.02 15.75 15.01
C VAL A 388 -4.62 14.82 13.88
N TRP A 389 -3.88 15.35 12.92
CA TRP A 389 -3.42 14.64 11.72
C TRP A 389 -1.93 14.33 11.77
N TYR A 390 -1.16 15.21 12.42
CA TYR A 390 0.29 15.17 12.48
C TYR A 390 0.77 15.23 13.93
N LEU A 391 1.66 14.31 14.31
CA LEU A 391 2.35 14.33 15.59
C LEU A 391 3.87 14.46 15.37
N PHE A 392 4.45 15.53 15.91
CA PHE A 392 5.89 15.76 16.00
C PHE A 392 6.37 15.47 17.42
N GLY A 393 6.50 14.18 17.72
CA GLY A 393 6.74 13.64 19.05
C GLY A 393 6.42 12.14 19.10
N CYS A 394 6.65 11.52 20.25
CA CYS A 394 6.14 10.17 20.51
C CYS A 394 4.71 10.22 21.09
N LEU A 395 4.00 9.10 21.00
CA LEU A 395 2.70 8.90 21.64
C LEU A 395 2.84 7.96 22.84
N ILE A 396 2.38 8.38 24.00
CA ILE A 396 2.38 7.59 25.24
C ILE A 396 0.95 7.53 25.80
N ILE A 397 0.40 6.33 25.95
CA ILE A 397 -0.89 6.08 26.59
C ILE A 397 -0.66 5.14 27.77
N ARG A 398 -0.85 5.64 28.99
CA ARG A 398 -0.53 4.85 30.19
C ARG A 398 -1.49 5.07 31.34
N ASN A 399 -1.71 4.02 32.15
CA ASN A 399 -2.48 4.11 33.39
C ASN A 399 -3.89 4.71 33.21
N THR A 400 -4.48 4.62 32.01
CA THR A 400 -5.79 5.22 31.74
C THR A 400 -6.92 4.26 32.12
N LYS A 401 -8.12 4.82 32.33
CA LYS A 401 -9.36 4.05 32.52
C LYS A 401 -10.16 3.89 31.22
N LEU A 402 -9.58 4.29 30.08
CA LEU A 402 -10.22 4.26 28.77
C LEU A 402 -10.50 2.82 28.33
N GLU A 403 -11.68 2.60 27.74
CA GLU A 403 -12.02 1.32 27.14
C GLU A 403 -11.60 1.23 25.67
N THR A 404 -11.58 2.37 24.97
CA THR A 404 -11.22 2.48 23.55
C THR A 404 -10.45 3.77 23.29
N MET A 405 -9.70 3.81 22.19
CA MET A 405 -8.93 4.98 21.75
C MET A 405 -9.26 5.38 20.30
N ASN A 406 -10.55 5.53 20.01
CA ASN A 406 -11.01 5.90 18.65
C ASN A 406 -10.72 7.37 18.30
N TYR A 407 -10.38 8.20 19.29
CA TYR A 407 -10.05 9.62 19.10
C TYR A 407 -8.74 9.87 18.34
N LEU A 408 -7.97 8.80 18.05
CA LEU A 408 -6.78 8.84 17.19
C LEU A 408 -7.06 8.41 15.75
N ALA A 409 -8.33 8.25 15.36
CA ALA A 409 -8.72 7.80 14.02
C ALA A 409 -8.32 8.76 12.88
N ASN A 410 -7.86 9.98 13.18
CA ASN A 410 -7.34 10.92 12.18
C ASN A 410 -5.82 11.10 12.25
N LEU A 411 -5.12 10.40 13.15
CA LEU A 411 -3.66 10.48 13.22
C LEU A 411 -3.04 9.66 12.09
N PHE A 412 -2.65 10.34 11.01
CA PHE A 412 -2.09 9.72 9.81
C PHE A 412 -0.56 9.77 9.77
N HIS A 413 0.07 10.75 10.41
CA HIS A 413 1.49 11.02 10.23
C HIS A 413 2.21 11.29 11.55
N VAL A 414 3.36 10.62 11.74
CA VAL A 414 4.20 10.79 12.94
C VAL A 414 5.64 11.05 12.52
N ALA A 415 6.25 12.10 13.09
CA ALA A 415 7.67 12.38 12.98
C ALA A 415 8.30 12.40 14.37
N TYR A 416 9.23 11.48 14.64
CA TYR A 416 9.88 11.37 15.94
C TYR A 416 11.39 11.14 15.81
N PHE A 417 12.20 12.06 16.33
CA PHE A 417 13.66 12.01 16.22
C PHE A 417 14.36 11.63 17.54
N GLY A 418 13.60 11.23 18.56
CA GLY A 418 14.11 10.80 19.86
C GLY A 418 14.42 9.29 19.92
N PRO A 419 15.12 8.83 20.97
CA PRO A 419 15.63 7.46 21.05
C PRO A 419 14.62 6.42 21.58
N ASN A 420 13.45 6.85 22.06
CA ASN A 420 12.46 5.96 22.65
C ASN A 420 11.57 5.31 21.57
N PRO A 421 10.73 4.31 21.92
CA PRO A 421 9.70 3.84 21.00
C PRO A 421 8.78 4.98 20.55
N VAL A 422 8.40 4.96 19.27
CA VAL A 422 7.57 6.00 18.63
C VAL A 422 6.19 6.04 19.27
N ILE A 423 5.66 4.87 19.63
CA ILE A 423 4.37 4.72 20.30
C ILE A 423 4.53 3.76 21.48
N GLN A 424 3.97 4.12 22.63
CA GLN A 424 4.01 3.33 23.85
C GLN A 424 2.61 3.26 24.45
N ILE A 425 2.10 2.05 24.64
CA ILE A 425 0.77 1.79 25.20
C ILE A 425 0.95 0.77 26.30
N PHE A 426 0.85 1.20 27.56
CA PHE A 426 1.13 0.31 28.67
C PHE A 426 0.34 0.58 29.93
N SER A 427 0.13 -0.47 30.74
CA SER A 427 -0.59 -0.39 32.01
C SER A 427 -2.01 0.18 31.88
N ASN A 428 -2.73 -0.14 30.79
CA ASN A 428 -4.12 0.28 30.58
C ASN A 428 -5.06 -0.93 30.78
N PRO A 429 -5.58 -1.17 32.00
CA PRO A 429 -6.27 -2.42 32.34
C PRO A 429 -7.66 -2.57 31.69
N ASN A 430 -8.24 -1.49 31.17
CA ASN A 430 -9.58 -1.49 30.56
C ASN A 430 -9.55 -1.37 29.03
N LEU A 431 -8.38 -1.09 28.45
CA LEU A 431 -8.25 -0.69 27.04
C LEU A 431 -8.37 -1.91 26.12
N LYS A 432 -9.51 -2.02 25.44
CA LYS A 432 -9.88 -3.18 24.61
C LYS A 432 -9.30 -3.13 23.20
N GLU A 433 -9.03 -1.92 22.71
CA GLU A 433 -8.52 -1.70 21.36
C GLU A 433 -7.87 -0.32 21.24
N VAL A 434 -6.94 -0.21 20.28
CA VAL A 434 -6.37 1.07 19.85
C VAL A 434 -6.29 1.06 18.33
N GLN A 435 -6.91 2.04 17.69
CA GLN A 435 -6.90 2.21 16.24
C GLN A 435 -6.17 3.48 15.87
N ILE A 436 -5.10 3.36 15.06
CA ILE A 436 -4.31 4.48 14.55
C ILE A 436 -4.02 4.21 13.07
N PRO A 437 -4.65 4.92 12.13
CA PRO A 437 -4.55 4.65 10.70
C PRO A 437 -3.31 5.34 10.08
N LEU A 438 -2.13 5.06 10.63
CA LEU A 438 -0.90 5.68 10.16
C LEU A 438 -0.66 5.41 8.67
N LYS A 439 -0.24 6.45 7.97
CA LYS A 439 0.13 6.45 6.55
C LYS A 439 1.63 6.62 6.34
N ASN A 440 2.30 7.43 7.18
CA ASN A 440 3.74 7.60 7.11
C ASN A 440 4.36 7.91 8.49
N VAL A 441 5.48 7.25 8.79
CA VAL A 441 6.24 7.42 10.03
C VAL A 441 7.70 7.73 9.71
N ILE A 442 8.14 8.91 10.11
CA ILE A 442 9.54 9.34 9.95
C ILE A 442 10.21 9.27 11.32
N THR A 443 11.23 8.43 11.45
CA THR A 443 12.02 8.33 12.68
C THR A 443 13.49 8.18 12.38
N ARG A 444 14.33 8.71 13.28
CA ARG A 444 15.79 8.59 13.23
C ARG A 444 16.29 7.22 13.69
N TYR A 445 15.56 6.59 14.61
CA TYR A 445 15.94 5.33 15.24
C TYR A 445 14.98 4.23 14.82
N ASN A 446 14.91 3.14 15.58
CA ASN A 446 13.98 2.06 15.31
C ASN A 446 12.53 2.56 15.35
N ARG A 447 11.70 1.99 14.48
CA ARG A 447 10.24 2.16 14.50
C ARG A 447 9.64 1.22 15.55
N ASP A 448 10.02 1.40 16.81
CA ASP A 448 9.54 0.53 17.89
C ASP A 448 8.17 1.00 18.38
N VAL A 449 7.27 0.03 18.64
CA VAL A 449 5.97 0.24 19.28
C VAL A 449 5.85 -0.69 20.47
N LEU A 450 5.66 -0.13 21.66
CA LEU A 450 5.55 -0.90 22.90
C LEU A 450 4.08 -1.16 23.28
N PHE A 451 3.73 -2.43 23.48
CA PHE A 451 2.51 -2.86 24.17
C PHE A 451 2.86 -3.70 25.41
N GLN A 452 2.50 -3.23 26.60
CA GLN A 452 2.85 -3.91 27.85
C GLN A 452 1.76 -3.75 28.93
N ASP A 453 1.39 -4.82 29.61
CA ASP A 453 0.48 -4.79 30.76
C ASP A 453 -0.88 -4.13 30.47
N ASN A 454 -1.39 -4.26 29.23
CA ASN A 454 -2.74 -3.82 28.87
C ASN A 454 -3.78 -4.93 29.08
N LEU A 455 -5.06 -4.63 28.84
CA LEU A 455 -6.13 -5.63 28.95
C LEU A 455 -5.84 -6.86 28.06
N PRO A 456 -5.88 -8.09 28.61
CA PRO A 456 -5.73 -9.31 27.81
C PRO A 456 -6.78 -9.36 26.68
N GLY A 457 -6.30 -9.50 25.45
CA GLY A 457 -7.15 -9.48 24.25
C GLY A 457 -7.28 -8.12 23.57
N ILE A 458 -6.42 -7.14 23.89
CA ILE A 458 -6.31 -5.85 23.17
C ILE A 458 -6.16 -6.01 21.64
N PHE A 459 -5.62 -7.16 21.18
CA PHE A 459 -5.47 -7.53 19.76
C PHE A 459 -6.58 -8.42 19.21
N ASN A 460 -7.71 -8.57 19.91
CA ASN A 460 -8.78 -9.46 19.45
C ASN A 460 -9.36 -9.01 18.10
N LYS A 461 -9.41 -7.70 17.83
CA LYS A 461 -9.90 -7.17 16.55
C LYS A 461 -8.92 -7.44 15.43
N THR A 462 -7.62 -7.26 15.67
CA THR A 462 -6.54 -7.58 14.74
C THR A 462 -6.27 -9.07 14.54
N GLY A 463 -7.20 -9.95 14.94
CA GLY A 463 -7.06 -11.39 14.84
C GLY A 463 -5.94 -11.98 15.72
N GLY A 464 -5.50 -11.23 16.73
CA GLY A 464 -4.37 -11.55 17.60
C GLY A 464 -3.01 -11.14 17.04
N VAL A 465 -2.97 -10.34 15.96
CA VAL A 465 -1.74 -9.76 15.42
C VAL A 465 -1.40 -8.48 16.19
N CYS A 466 -0.14 -8.30 16.55
CA CYS A 466 0.31 -7.04 17.13
C CYS A 466 0.26 -5.90 16.12
N GLY A 467 -0.55 -4.90 16.44
CA GLY A 467 -0.73 -3.73 15.60
C GLY A 467 -2.05 -3.02 15.83
N PHE A 468 -2.28 -2.01 14.99
CA PHE A 468 -3.44 -1.12 15.09
C PHE A 468 -4.58 -1.48 14.12
N THR A 469 -4.34 -2.39 13.16
CA THR A 469 -5.33 -2.76 12.12
C THR A 469 -5.20 -4.24 11.72
N ASP A 470 -6.31 -4.84 11.27
CA ASP A 470 -6.44 -6.28 11.01
C ASP A 470 -5.79 -6.74 9.68
N VAL A 471 -5.34 -5.79 8.86
CA VAL A 471 -4.85 -6.05 7.50
C VAL A 471 -3.55 -5.28 7.28
N PHE A 472 -2.46 -6.00 7.02
CA PHE A 472 -1.24 -5.41 6.47
C PHE A 472 -1.57 -4.88 5.08
N ASN A 473 -1.69 -3.56 4.97
CA ASN A 473 -1.71 -2.91 3.67
C ASN A 473 -0.28 -2.98 3.11
N ASN A 474 -0.05 -3.86 2.14
CA ASN A 474 1.27 -4.04 1.53
C ASN A 474 1.84 -2.72 0.95
N TYR A 475 0.97 -1.77 0.57
CA TYR A 475 1.36 -0.45 0.05
C TYR A 475 1.91 0.50 1.15
N LEU A 476 1.68 0.19 2.42
CA LEU A 476 2.16 0.96 3.57
C LEU A 476 3.42 0.34 4.22
N LEU A 477 3.82 -0.88 3.84
CA LEU A 477 4.92 -1.61 4.48
C LEU A 477 6.17 -0.73 4.70
N ASN A 478 6.69 -0.08 3.66
CA ASN A 478 7.92 0.72 3.82
C ASN A 478 7.71 2.01 4.64
N ARG A 479 6.47 2.50 4.75
CA ARG A 479 6.12 3.76 5.42
C ARG A 479 5.73 3.59 6.89
N THR A 480 5.16 2.44 7.26
CA THR A 480 4.57 2.21 8.58
C THR A 480 4.95 0.87 9.21
N HIS A 481 5.89 0.11 8.64
CA HIS A 481 6.38 -1.10 9.28
C HIS A 481 7.05 -0.78 10.62
N PHE A 482 6.41 -1.27 11.68
CA PHE A 482 6.85 -1.14 13.06
C PHE A 482 7.44 -2.45 13.57
N ASN A 483 8.39 -2.33 14.48
CA ASN A 483 8.82 -3.41 15.35
C ASN A 483 7.97 -3.36 16.63
N TYR A 484 7.04 -4.29 16.77
CA TYR A 484 6.19 -4.39 17.95
C TYR A 484 6.91 -5.15 19.05
N ILE A 485 7.05 -4.51 20.22
CA ILE A 485 7.77 -5.02 21.39
C ILE A 485 6.87 -5.01 22.63
N GLY A 486 7.31 -5.70 23.68
CA GLY A 486 6.62 -5.76 24.98
C GLY A 486 5.81 -7.03 25.18
N GLY A 487 5.51 -7.35 26.44
CA GLY A 487 4.93 -8.62 26.86
C GLY A 487 3.52 -8.90 26.35
N ASP A 488 2.79 -7.88 25.89
CA ASP A 488 1.50 -8.09 25.21
C ASP A 488 1.72 -8.57 23.76
N CYS A 489 2.87 -8.26 23.17
CA CYS A 489 3.22 -8.52 21.78
C CYS A 489 4.22 -9.63 21.52
N GLU A 490 5.00 -9.99 22.52
CA GLU A 490 5.85 -11.17 22.50
C GLU A 490 5.08 -12.32 23.17
N PRO A 491 4.41 -13.22 22.41
CA PRO A 491 4.05 -14.48 23.00
C PRO A 491 5.34 -15.17 23.44
N GLU A 492 5.39 -15.69 24.67
CA GLU A 492 6.39 -16.70 25.01
C GLU A 492 6.23 -17.86 24.00
N CYS A 493 7.03 -17.87 22.94
CA CYS A 493 7.04 -18.94 21.94
C CYS A 493 7.70 -20.20 22.49
N VAL A 494 7.64 -20.39 23.81
CA VAL A 494 8.23 -21.49 24.55
C VAL A 494 7.11 -22.41 24.99
N PHE A 495 7.10 -23.63 24.47
CA PHE A 495 6.22 -24.67 24.98
C PHE A 495 6.90 -25.39 26.14
N ASN A 496 6.66 -24.89 27.36
CA ASN A 496 7.25 -25.43 28.59
C ASN A 496 6.62 -26.76 29.08
N GLN A 497 5.59 -27.27 28.39
CA GLN A 497 4.96 -28.53 28.75
C GLN A 497 5.64 -29.68 28.03
N THR A 498 6.14 -30.66 28.77
CA THR A 498 6.90 -31.77 28.16
C THR A 498 5.98 -32.77 27.45
N VAL A 499 4.86 -33.17 28.06
CA VAL A 499 3.96 -34.20 27.51
C VAL A 499 2.71 -33.56 26.92
N LEU A 500 2.36 -33.95 25.69
CA LEU A 500 1.21 -33.43 24.97
C LEU A 500 -0.08 -34.18 25.37
N THR A 501 -1.06 -33.46 25.91
CA THR A 501 -2.39 -33.93 26.29
C THR A 501 -3.44 -32.88 25.92
N SER A 502 -4.72 -33.20 26.03
CA SER A 502 -5.82 -32.26 25.81
C SER A 502 -5.82 -31.06 26.76
N GLU A 503 -5.12 -31.16 27.89
CA GLU A 503 -4.88 -30.04 28.81
C GLU A 503 -3.68 -29.22 28.38
N THR A 504 -2.52 -29.85 28.16
CA THR A 504 -1.27 -29.13 27.88
C THR A 504 -1.25 -28.51 26.48
N ILE A 505 -1.92 -29.13 25.49
CA ILE A 505 -1.97 -28.58 24.12
C ILE A 505 -2.71 -27.23 24.05
N LYS A 506 -3.56 -26.91 25.02
CA LYS A 506 -4.22 -25.60 25.11
C LYS A 506 -3.24 -24.48 25.40
N LEU A 507 -2.08 -24.81 25.97
CA LEU A 507 -0.96 -23.90 26.26
C LEU A 507 0.04 -23.82 25.10
N PHE A 508 -0.23 -24.48 23.96
CA PHE A 508 0.67 -24.46 22.81
C PHE A 508 0.73 -23.05 22.18
N PRO A 509 1.92 -22.47 21.97
CA PRO A 509 2.05 -21.11 21.47
C PRO A 509 1.59 -20.98 20.02
N LYS A 510 1.03 -19.82 19.66
CA LYS A 510 0.61 -19.49 18.29
C LYS A 510 1.73 -18.75 17.54
N CYS A 511 2.88 -19.39 17.43
CA CYS A 511 4.08 -18.84 16.79
C CYS A 511 4.46 -19.62 15.52
N GLU A 512 5.22 -18.98 14.64
CA GLU A 512 5.89 -19.64 13.50
C GLU A 512 7.10 -20.43 13.99
N ASP A 513 7.93 -19.79 14.82
CA ASP A 513 9.05 -20.42 15.52
C ASP A 513 8.63 -20.78 16.95
N VAL A 514 8.77 -22.06 17.31
CA VAL A 514 8.44 -22.56 18.66
C VAL A 514 9.68 -23.18 19.30
N TYR A 515 9.92 -22.86 20.55
CA TYR A 515 10.98 -23.43 21.39
C TYR A 515 10.39 -24.48 22.31
N GLY A 516 10.87 -25.72 22.26
CA GLY A 516 10.40 -26.76 23.18
C GLY A 516 10.69 -28.19 22.77
N ILE A 517 10.48 -29.10 23.73
CA ILE A 517 10.55 -30.55 23.50
C ILE A 517 9.14 -31.10 23.62
N ILE A 518 8.64 -31.67 22.52
CA ILE A 518 7.28 -32.19 22.44
C ILE A 518 7.32 -33.72 22.62
N VAL A 519 6.79 -34.20 23.75
CA VAL A 519 6.67 -35.63 24.04
C VAL A 519 5.25 -36.10 23.79
N ILE A 520 5.10 -37.12 22.94
CA ILE A 520 3.85 -37.81 22.64
C ILE A 520 4.03 -39.27 23.10
N ASN A 521 3.18 -39.73 24.01
CA ASN A 521 3.31 -41.07 24.57
C ASN A 521 1.96 -41.69 24.96
N GLU A 522 1.98 -42.72 25.81
CA GLU A 522 0.78 -43.41 26.29
C GLU A 522 -0.21 -42.50 27.04
N LYS A 523 0.24 -41.33 27.53
CA LYS A 523 -0.59 -40.33 28.20
C LYS A 523 -1.25 -39.35 27.23
N THR A 524 -0.83 -39.32 25.97
CA THR A 524 -1.43 -38.44 24.96
C THR A 524 -2.81 -38.96 24.58
N ASP A 525 -3.84 -38.20 24.96
CA ASP A 525 -5.26 -38.45 24.72
C ASP A 525 -5.79 -37.76 23.45
N LEU A 526 -4.87 -37.31 22.58
CA LEU A 526 -5.16 -36.57 21.35
C LEU A 526 -4.93 -37.42 20.11
N THR A 527 -5.79 -37.24 19.12
CA THR A 527 -5.59 -37.74 17.76
C THR A 527 -4.62 -36.85 16.96
N SER A 528 -3.99 -37.41 15.93
CA SER A 528 -3.14 -36.66 14.99
C SER A 528 -3.84 -35.42 14.41
N SER A 529 -5.11 -35.53 14.03
CA SER A 529 -5.91 -34.39 13.52
C SER A 529 -6.12 -33.29 14.56
N GLN A 530 -6.33 -33.65 15.83
CA GLN A 530 -6.45 -32.67 16.91
C GLN A 530 -5.12 -31.94 17.14
N ILE A 531 -3.99 -32.66 17.14
CA ILE A 531 -2.65 -32.05 17.28
C ILE A 531 -2.39 -31.08 16.13
N LYS A 532 -2.67 -31.51 14.89
CA LYS A 532 -2.48 -30.70 13.67
C LYS A 532 -3.16 -29.34 13.75
N LYS A 533 -4.36 -29.27 14.36
CA LYS A 533 -5.11 -28.01 14.50
C LYS A 533 -4.35 -26.95 15.32
N TYR A 534 -3.58 -27.37 16.32
CA TYR A 534 -2.78 -26.48 17.15
C TYR A 534 -1.44 -26.14 16.50
N PHE A 535 -0.84 -27.09 15.76
CA PHE A 535 0.44 -26.87 15.09
C PHE A 535 0.33 -26.07 13.79
N LYS A 536 -0.87 -25.67 13.36
CA LYS A 536 -1.15 -25.02 12.07
C LYS A 536 -0.31 -23.78 11.73
N LYS A 537 0.25 -23.09 12.73
CA LYS A 537 1.06 -21.88 12.54
C LYS A 537 2.56 -22.16 12.70
N MET A 538 2.93 -23.29 13.32
CA MET A 538 4.33 -23.63 13.57
C MET A 538 4.99 -24.10 12.28
N GLU A 539 5.99 -23.36 11.84
CA GLU A 539 6.83 -23.67 10.69
C GLU A 539 8.20 -24.22 11.13
N MET A 540 8.70 -23.76 12.29
CA MET A 540 9.96 -24.20 12.87
C MET A 540 9.80 -24.64 14.33
N LEU A 541 10.39 -25.79 14.68
CA LEU A 541 10.60 -26.22 16.05
C LEU A 541 12.09 -26.15 16.41
N LEU A 542 12.44 -25.27 17.35
CA LEU A 542 13.75 -25.21 17.99
C LEU A 542 13.73 -26.09 19.26
N GLY A 543 14.18 -27.34 19.11
CA GLY A 543 14.09 -28.34 20.18
C GLY A 543 14.00 -29.77 19.64
N GLY A 544 12.89 -30.47 19.85
CA GLY A 544 12.75 -31.82 19.31
C GLY A 544 11.48 -32.57 19.65
N PHE A 545 11.32 -33.74 19.03
CA PHE A 545 10.17 -34.62 19.24
C PHE A 545 10.60 -35.92 19.92
N ARG A 546 9.78 -36.40 20.86
CA ARG A 546 9.86 -37.77 21.38
C ARG A 546 8.49 -38.41 21.33
N ILE A 547 8.30 -39.29 20.35
CA ILE A 547 7.04 -40.00 20.07
C ILE A 547 7.26 -41.47 20.43
N GLU A 548 6.88 -41.85 21.65
CA GLU A 548 7.18 -43.19 22.17
C GLU A 548 5.98 -43.85 22.83
N ASN A 549 5.71 -45.11 22.51
CA ASN A 549 4.60 -45.88 23.10
C ASN A 549 3.23 -45.18 22.93
N SER A 550 3.05 -44.40 21.87
CA SER A 550 1.80 -43.66 21.64
C SER A 550 0.72 -44.55 21.00
N ASN A 551 -0.53 -44.11 21.16
CA ASN A 551 -1.69 -44.71 20.48
C ASN A 551 -1.95 -44.12 19.08
N LEU A 552 -1.06 -43.26 18.57
CA LEU A 552 -1.23 -42.66 17.25
C LEU A 552 -1.15 -43.71 16.13
N THR A 553 -1.97 -43.52 15.10
CA THR A 553 -1.99 -44.35 13.90
C THR A 553 -1.20 -43.76 12.73
N ASP A 554 -0.91 -42.46 12.78
CA ASP A 554 -0.22 -41.69 11.75
C ASP A 554 0.52 -40.48 12.37
N LEU A 555 1.38 -39.85 11.58
CA LEU A 555 2.10 -38.61 11.94
C LEU A 555 1.67 -37.42 11.07
N ALA A 556 0.42 -37.40 10.60
CA ALA A 556 -0.07 -36.34 9.70
C ALA A 556 -0.06 -34.94 10.35
N PHE A 557 0.04 -34.84 11.68
CA PHE A 557 0.24 -33.54 12.33
C PHE A 557 1.58 -32.87 12.00
N LEU A 558 2.55 -33.61 11.45
CA LEU A 558 3.81 -33.06 10.95
C LEU A 558 3.70 -32.50 9.51
N THR A 559 2.52 -32.58 8.88
CA THR A 559 2.32 -32.11 7.48
C THR A 559 2.06 -30.61 7.40
N GLU A 560 2.66 -29.98 6.39
CA GLU A 560 2.70 -28.53 6.14
C GLU A 560 1.30 -27.86 6.09
N PRO A 561 1.15 -26.64 6.66
CA PRO A 561 -0.04 -25.81 6.49
C PRO A 561 -0.06 -25.00 5.16
N LYS A 562 1.10 -24.68 4.57
CA LYS A 562 1.29 -23.90 3.34
C LYS A 562 2.59 -24.31 2.62
N VAL A 563 2.76 -23.84 1.37
CA VAL A 563 3.73 -24.14 0.28
C VAL A 563 5.23 -24.34 0.65
N TYR A 564 5.66 -24.21 1.91
CA TYR A 564 7.03 -24.42 2.39
C TYR A 564 7.12 -25.46 3.51
N SER A 565 8.32 -26.02 3.68
CA SER A 565 8.59 -27.20 4.50
C SER A 565 8.74 -26.98 6.00
N PHE A 566 8.16 -27.88 6.80
CA PHE A 566 8.28 -27.90 8.27
C PHE A 566 9.70 -28.25 8.70
N THR A 567 10.31 -27.44 9.56
CA THR A 567 11.71 -27.56 9.97
C THR A 567 11.87 -27.85 11.47
N VAL A 568 12.75 -28.80 11.82
CA VAL A 568 13.14 -29.09 13.20
C VAL A 568 14.64 -28.81 13.36
N ARG A 569 15.00 -27.81 14.16
CA ARG A 569 16.38 -27.53 14.57
C ARG A 569 16.65 -28.17 15.92
N CYS A 570 17.37 -29.29 15.94
CA CYS A 570 17.43 -30.20 17.09
C CYS A 570 18.77 -30.26 17.83
N LYS A 571 19.50 -29.13 17.81
CA LYS A 571 20.83 -28.89 18.41
C LYS A 571 21.10 -29.56 19.78
N ALA A 572 20.09 -29.72 20.64
CA ALA A 572 20.27 -30.24 22.00
C ALA A 572 19.46 -31.51 22.34
N TYR A 573 18.65 -32.04 21.42
CA TYR A 573 17.75 -33.16 21.74
C TYR A 573 17.69 -34.24 20.65
N GLY A 574 16.98 -33.97 19.55
CA GLY A 574 16.76 -34.95 18.48
C GLY A 574 15.28 -35.18 18.17
N VAL A 575 15.04 -36.08 17.24
CA VAL A 575 13.71 -36.56 16.83
C VAL A 575 13.68 -38.08 17.04
N PHE A 576 12.81 -38.55 17.92
CA PHE A 576 12.71 -39.96 18.31
C PHE A 576 11.30 -40.49 18.08
N ILE A 577 11.15 -41.56 17.31
CA ILE A 577 9.88 -42.24 17.00
C ILE A 577 10.06 -43.71 17.36
N ARG A 578 9.68 -44.11 18.59
CA ARG A 578 10.00 -45.46 19.10
C ARG A 578 8.78 -46.22 19.62
N ASN A 579 8.74 -47.53 19.38
CA ASN A 579 7.79 -48.45 20.02
C ASN A 579 6.29 -48.08 19.79
N ASN A 580 5.94 -47.44 18.69
CA ASN A 580 4.54 -47.10 18.39
C ASN A 580 3.89 -48.23 17.60
N SER A 581 3.31 -49.22 18.29
CA SER A 581 2.74 -50.45 17.70
C SER A 581 1.49 -50.22 16.83
N ASN A 582 0.89 -49.04 16.91
CA ASN A 582 -0.31 -48.66 16.14
C ASN A 582 0.00 -47.79 14.92
N LEU A 583 1.23 -47.29 14.79
CA LEU A 583 1.63 -46.39 13.72
C LEU A 583 1.76 -47.13 12.39
N LYS A 584 0.93 -46.78 11.40
CA LYS A 584 0.81 -47.46 10.10
C LYS A 584 1.46 -46.66 8.97
N SER A 585 1.59 -47.27 7.79
CA SER A 585 2.21 -46.64 6.59
C SER A 585 1.21 -45.91 5.67
N GLU A 586 -0.08 -45.83 6.05
CA GLU A 586 -1.16 -45.36 5.17
C GLU A 586 -1.23 -43.82 5.03
N PHE A 587 -0.28 -43.09 5.63
CA PHE A 587 -0.22 -41.62 5.57
C PHE A 587 0.94 -41.15 4.69
N LYS A 588 0.75 -40.04 3.96
CA LYS A 588 1.83 -39.38 3.24
C LYS A 588 2.73 -38.69 4.26
N LEU A 589 3.96 -39.18 4.42
CA LEU A 589 4.95 -38.48 5.23
C LEU A 589 5.33 -37.16 4.52
N PRO A 590 5.19 -36.01 5.18
CA PRO A 590 5.59 -34.71 4.65
C PRO A 590 7.11 -34.56 4.70
N ALA A 591 7.67 -33.79 3.77
CA ALA A 591 9.09 -33.42 3.80
C ALA A 591 9.39 -32.58 5.05
N ILE A 592 9.99 -33.20 6.06
CA ILE A 592 10.47 -32.51 7.27
C ILE A 592 11.96 -32.29 7.08
N TYR A 593 12.42 -31.05 7.25
CA TYR A 593 13.84 -30.76 7.29
C TYR A 593 14.32 -30.85 8.73
N ILE A 594 15.17 -31.84 9.00
CA ILE A 594 15.83 -32.02 10.27
C ILE A 594 17.23 -31.43 10.12
N LEU A 595 17.55 -30.43 10.94
CA LEU A 595 18.79 -29.68 10.85
C LEU A 595 19.58 -29.75 12.16
N GLY A 596 20.89 -30.01 12.03
CA GLY A 596 21.90 -29.94 13.08
C GLY A 596 22.30 -28.48 13.39
N ASN A 597 23.53 -28.27 13.87
CA ASN A 597 24.03 -26.92 14.13
C ASN A 597 24.64 -26.26 12.87
N GLU A 598 24.58 -24.93 12.79
CA GLU A 598 25.06 -24.15 11.63
C GLU A 598 26.58 -24.28 11.36
N ASN A 599 27.33 -24.83 12.32
CA ASN A 599 28.79 -25.01 12.23
C ASN A 599 29.21 -26.45 11.84
N GLY A 600 28.26 -27.37 11.61
CA GLY A 600 28.52 -28.77 11.26
C GLY A 600 29.20 -29.60 12.37
N THR A 601 29.17 -29.14 13.63
CA THR A 601 29.87 -29.83 14.75
C THR A 601 28.97 -30.73 15.58
N MET A 602 27.66 -30.68 15.38
CA MET A 602 26.69 -31.59 16.01
C MET A 602 25.58 -31.92 15.03
N ASN A 603 25.47 -33.21 14.70
CA ASN A 603 24.37 -33.76 13.93
C ASN A 603 23.15 -33.96 14.83
N CYS A 604 21.96 -33.70 14.29
CA CYS A 604 20.73 -34.02 14.98
C CYS A 604 20.51 -35.54 14.96
N ARG A 605 20.15 -36.14 16.10
CA ARG A 605 19.75 -37.55 16.15
C ARG A 605 18.34 -37.72 15.62
N PHE A 606 18.18 -38.57 14.61
CA PHE A 606 16.88 -38.98 14.10
C PHE A 606 16.73 -40.49 14.19
N GLU A 607 15.87 -40.97 15.10
CA GLU A 607 15.74 -42.40 15.36
C GLU A 607 14.31 -42.88 15.22
N VAL A 608 14.15 -43.93 14.43
CA VAL A 608 12.86 -44.55 14.13
C VAL A 608 12.99 -46.04 14.46
N GLU A 609 12.48 -46.43 15.63
CA GLU A 609 12.76 -47.74 16.20
C GLU A 609 11.50 -48.51 16.60
N ASN A 610 11.44 -49.79 16.27
CA ASN A 610 10.41 -50.72 16.77
C ASN A 610 8.95 -50.31 16.48
N ASN A 611 8.69 -49.60 15.37
CA ASN A 611 7.34 -49.29 14.92
C ASN A 611 6.87 -50.39 13.94
N THR A 612 6.33 -51.49 14.48
CA THR A 612 6.13 -52.76 13.76
C THR A 612 5.17 -52.72 12.56
N LYS A 613 4.39 -51.63 12.40
CA LYS A 613 3.46 -51.41 11.27
C LYS A 613 3.86 -50.25 10.35
N LEU A 614 4.98 -49.59 10.63
CA LEU A 614 5.49 -48.45 9.87
C LEU A 614 6.55 -48.91 8.87
N ASN A 615 6.34 -48.64 7.58
CA ASN A 615 7.38 -48.65 6.58
C ASN A 615 8.19 -47.36 6.73
N ALA A 616 9.40 -47.48 7.24
CA ALA A 616 10.30 -46.37 7.50
C ALA A 616 11.43 -46.26 6.45
N ASP A 617 11.36 -47.00 5.34
CA ASP A 617 12.39 -46.97 4.29
C ASP A 617 12.63 -45.57 3.72
N MET A 618 11.55 -44.81 3.48
CA MET A 618 11.61 -43.44 2.96
C MET A 618 12.27 -42.43 3.91
N MET A 619 12.38 -42.75 5.20
CA MET A 619 13.01 -41.89 6.21
C MET A 619 14.54 -41.98 6.16
N CYS A 620 15.08 -42.85 5.30
CA CYS A 620 16.51 -43.02 5.06
C CYS A 620 17.00 -42.17 3.88
N ASP A 621 16.11 -41.55 3.10
CA ASP A 621 16.47 -40.73 1.94
C ASP A 621 16.30 -39.22 2.24
N PRO A 622 16.91 -38.32 1.45
CA PRO A 622 16.60 -36.89 1.52
C PRO A 622 15.08 -36.65 1.36
N PRO A 623 14.48 -35.70 2.11
CA PRO A 623 15.13 -34.66 2.93
C PRO A 623 15.47 -35.10 4.38
N TYR A 624 15.10 -36.31 4.79
CA TYR A 624 15.24 -36.77 6.18
C TYR A 624 16.66 -37.20 6.53
N HIS A 625 17.38 -37.73 5.55
CA HIS A 625 18.82 -38.02 5.64
C HIS A 625 19.61 -36.95 4.88
N ASN A 626 20.41 -36.19 5.61
CA ASN A 626 21.32 -35.18 5.09
C ASN A 626 22.59 -35.12 5.96
N THR A 627 23.55 -34.26 5.61
CA THR A 627 24.85 -34.16 6.30
C THR A 627 24.75 -33.79 7.78
N ASP A 628 23.62 -33.24 8.21
CA ASP A 628 23.43 -32.66 9.53
C ASP A 628 22.61 -33.59 10.45
N VAL A 629 22.35 -34.85 10.04
CA VAL A 629 21.46 -35.79 10.74
C VAL A 629 22.07 -37.18 10.88
N ASP A 630 22.14 -37.68 12.11
CA ASP A 630 22.50 -39.07 12.42
C ASP A 630 21.22 -39.93 12.42
N VAL A 631 21.00 -40.65 11.31
CA VAL A 631 19.79 -41.44 11.10
C VAL A 631 19.95 -42.89 11.58
N LYS A 632 19.01 -43.36 12.40
CA LYS A 632 18.91 -44.76 12.84
C LYS A 632 17.50 -45.30 12.63
N VAL A 633 17.34 -46.27 11.73
CA VAL A 633 16.04 -46.90 11.44
C VAL A 633 16.13 -48.41 11.63
N THR A 634 15.52 -48.93 12.70
CA THR A 634 15.61 -50.37 13.04
C THR A 634 14.32 -50.92 13.64
N GLY A 635 14.00 -52.20 13.40
CA GLY A 635 12.86 -52.86 14.04
C GLY A 635 11.48 -52.40 13.56
N ASN A 636 11.39 -51.66 12.46
CA ASN A 636 10.13 -51.25 11.83
C ASN A 636 9.65 -52.30 10.81
N LEU A 637 8.43 -52.14 10.26
CA LEU A 637 7.86 -53.04 9.23
C LEU A 637 8.80 -53.19 8.03
N LYS A 638 9.44 -52.09 7.65
CA LYS A 638 10.56 -52.05 6.70
C LYS A 638 11.50 -50.93 7.13
N ASN A 639 12.80 -51.22 7.11
CA ASN A 639 13.89 -50.31 7.49
C ASN A 639 14.67 -49.89 6.24
N CYS A 640 15.76 -49.14 6.41
CA CYS A 640 16.67 -48.83 5.30
C CYS A 640 17.18 -50.11 4.62
N GLY A 641 17.33 -50.08 3.29
CA GLY A 641 17.87 -51.22 2.53
C GLY A 641 19.36 -51.49 2.78
N GLU A 642 19.88 -52.62 2.28
CA GLU A 642 21.28 -53.06 2.48
C GLU A 642 22.34 -52.04 2.00
N SER A 643 21.98 -51.12 1.10
CA SER A 643 22.85 -50.02 0.64
C SER A 643 23.13 -48.94 1.70
N PHE A 644 22.54 -49.04 2.90
CA PHE A 644 22.73 -48.08 4.00
C PHE A 644 23.80 -48.51 5.03
N VAL A 645 24.30 -49.75 4.97
CA VAL A 645 25.17 -50.32 6.01
C VAL A 645 26.66 -49.99 5.80
N GLU A 646 27.06 -49.45 4.64
CA GLU A 646 28.49 -49.23 4.31
C GLU A 646 29.08 -47.84 4.63
N GLN A 647 28.35 -46.91 5.26
CA GLN A 647 28.90 -45.56 5.54
C GLN A 647 29.28 -45.26 7.00
N ASN A 648 29.11 -46.20 7.94
CA ASN A 648 29.48 -45.99 9.36
C ASN A 648 30.82 -46.62 9.78
N SER A 649 31.74 -46.82 8.85
CA SER A 649 33.11 -47.22 9.18
C SER A 649 34.13 -46.46 8.34
N LEU A 650 34.52 -45.27 8.80
CA LEU A 650 35.86 -44.68 8.62
C LEU A 650 36.10 -43.60 9.68
#